data_AF-A0A9D7SXT2-F1
#
_entry.id   AF-A0A9D7SXT2-F1
#
_cell.length_a   1.000
_cell.length_b   1.000
_cell.length_c   1.000
_cell.angle_alpha   90.00
_cell.angle_beta   90.00
_cell.angle_gamma   90.00
#
_symmetry.space_group_name_H-M   'P 1'
#
loop_
_entity.id
_entity.type
_entity.pdbx_description
1 polymer ?
#
loop_
_entity_poly.entity_id
_entity_poly.type
_entity_poly.pdbx_seq_one_letter_code
_entity_poly.pdbx_strand_id
1 'polypeptide(L)'
;MRRSSVLFVCLVSIVSLLYGQKPVALETIASFRGRSHETVSLFNTAAPAKESLQHYVDKAYSMTLMPGMIQKLITSDPDLLRLQLPSPFNLDLDLHKVDIYSSTAQIKTSDGLRLTPNPAYIFYRGMIKGNPNSMAIVSVLKDKIQILYSDDTGNKRIQQAQDGSYIAFEDNNILVPNPMNCYVNDKAGSSPLIHPDNTTNRMLTGSCVEVYVECDYKSYVDNGSSIPNTEAWVASLWNEVTTLYANESIPVSVSDIFIYTSTDPFASLTSTSAVLNAFVSHIDTLTYNGRLAHFLSTRGLGGGIAYIDVLCSNSLQCAVSTSLSTSIIPFPTYSWNVEVVTHEMGHNMGSPHTHACAWNGNNTAIDGCGPQAGYSEGCTGPLPASGTIMSYCHLVGGVGINFTNGFGTQPGNLIRSKYNNAACNTGTCSPPVCTSLIDPAPNAINVDINQDLFWNNAQGANGFYLTVGTTPGGTNILNNVDVGLVTSYDPGALPFNTSIYVKIVPYNNLGNATGCLEQSFVTETSGPPQCTQLTSPLNGAINVSLSVVLHWAHSVGNQTGYKLTIGTTPGGTQIANQLNVGNVNFYDPPGLLPYTSTIYVKITPYGANGDVSGCSTESFTTLTPINGDFCSMAISLPCGGSLTGNTTLALDDPEAFTCGTDISAPGIWYTFVGNGQNVIIATCTQYGYDTKLNAYSGSCSGLTCITGIDDYCNTGSLISFPTTNGVNYFILVQGWGGQVGSYTITRTCYSGPFYCAAQGNNHSSEWIQTFNMAGYTKQSGSTSYSDFTNETITVSRGGAYTLTITPGFLQGSRSEQYRVWIDTNKDGDFADAEETIFSGGPSTAAVSGTITIPLSATTGLTRMRIAVRFNAVPPSCGSYDFGEVEDYSVLIKCNMVTSALDDSGNGTLRNVSICADDNENILFVPALNNQTINISAGPIVVDGIWKWMPDPGTNITIKAGPAVSRLLSIPVGKSAEIQYLTLIGGNTSPGSAIDNAGNLILRNSIVKPAISSATIPIRNTGVMNVIGPTNINN
;
A
#
# COMPACT_ATOMS: atom_id res chain seq x y z
N MET A 1 8.92 -36.37 8.50
CA MET A 1 8.98 -36.23 9.97
C MET A 1 10.40 -35.85 10.37
N ARG A 2 10.52 -34.70 11.04
CA ARG A 2 11.52 -34.36 12.08
C ARG A 2 13.00 -34.58 11.72
N ARG A 3 13.64 -33.59 11.07
CA ARG A 3 14.94 -33.01 11.49
C ARG A 3 15.57 -31.98 10.53
N SER A 4 15.07 -31.79 9.30
CA SER A 4 15.62 -30.80 8.34
C SER A 4 14.95 -29.41 8.37
N SER A 5 14.05 -29.16 9.31
CA SER A 5 13.21 -27.95 9.39
C SER A 5 13.83 -26.78 10.16
N VAL A 6 15.14 -26.82 10.47
CA VAL A 6 15.76 -25.88 11.43
C VAL A 6 16.75 -24.89 10.77
N LEU A 7 17.27 -25.14 9.56
CA LEU A 7 18.18 -24.19 8.89
C LEU A 7 17.55 -23.38 7.75
N PHE A 8 16.54 -23.90 7.04
CA PHE A 8 15.88 -23.15 5.94
C PHE A 8 14.80 -22.16 6.42
N VAL A 9 14.38 -22.29 7.69
CA VAL A 9 13.52 -21.30 8.39
C VAL A 9 14.35 -20.09 8.86
N CYS A 10 15.68 -20.15 8.83
CA CYS A 10 16.51 -19.02 9.27
C CYS A 10 16.86 -18.02 8.15
N LEU A 11 16.88 -18.38 6.87
CA LEU A 11 17.19 -17.42 5.79
C LEU A 11 15.96 -16.82 5.11
N VAL A 12 14.89 -17.59 4.91
CA VAL A 12 13.63 -17.06 4.32
C VAL A 12 12.86 -16.18 5.32
N SER A 13 13.07 -16.37 6.63
CA SER A 13 12.51 -15.49 7.65
C SER A 13 13.31 -14.20 7.87
N ILE A 14 14.45 -13.97 7.21
CA ILE A 14 15.21 -12.72 7.41
C ILE A 14 14.90 -11.66 6.34
N VAL A 15 14.44 -12.05 5.14
CA VAL A 15 14.15 -11.07 4.07
C VAL A 15 12.69 -10.61 4.07
N SER A 16 11.75 -11.41 4.59
CA SER A 16 10.33 -11.03 4.71
C SER A 16 9.93 -10.45 6.08
N LEU A 17 10.89 -10.17 6.98
CA LEU A 17 10.65 -9.51 8.28
C LEU A 17 11.08 -8.03 8.31
N LEU A 18 11.62 -7.47 7.24
CA LEU A 18 12.20 -6.11 7.27
C LEU A 18 11.24 -4.97 6.90
N TYR A 19 10.01 -5.27 6.47
CA TYR A 19 9.02 -4.22 6.17
C TYR A 19 7.88 -4.26 7.20
N GLY A 20 7.91 -3.30 8.14
CA GLY A 20 6.87 -3.06 9.13
C GLY A 20 7.28 -3.24 10.61
N GLN A 21 8.44 -3.83 10.90
CA GLN A 21 8.86 -4.12 12.28
C GLN A 21 9.45 -2.90 12.99
N LYS A 22 9.14 -2.77 14.29
CA LYS A 22 9.64 -1.67 15.13
C LYS A 22 11.13 -1.86 15.46
N PRO A 23 11.99 -0.82 15.37
CA PRO A 23 13.41 -0.91 15.68
C PRO A 23 13.72 -1.52 17.05
N VAL A 24 12.97 -1.19 18.09
CA VAL A 24 13.17 -1.76 19.43
C VAL A 24 12.90 -3.27 19.43
N ALA A 25 11.85 -3.73 18.75
CA ALA A 25 11.53 -5.16 18.65
C ALA A 25 12.61 -5.93 17.87
N LEU A 26 13.13 -5.36 16.79
CA LEU A 26 14.26 -5.91 16.03
C LEU A 26 15.52 -6.04 16.91
N GLU A 27 15.84 -5.00 17.67
CA GLU A 27 16.97 -4.98 18.61
C GLU A 27 16.80 -6.06 19.69
N THR A 28 15.59 -6.23 20.24
CA THR A 28 15.29 -7.28 21.22
C THR A 28 15.44 -8.69 20.61
N ILE A 29 14.91 -8.93 19.41
CA ILE A 29 15.05 -10.23 18.73
C ILE A 29 16.52 -10.56 18.51
N ALA A 30 17.30 -9.59 18.03
CA ALA A 30 18.74 -9.74 17.83
C ALA A 30 19.45 -10.05 19.16
N SER A 31 19.08 -9.33 20.23
CA SER A 31 19.67 -9.50 21.56
C SER A 31 19.36 -10.86 22.18
N PHE A 32 18.19 -11.44 21.95
CA PHE A 32 17.81 -12.76 22.48
C PHE A 32 18.38 -13.94 21.66
N ARG A 33 18.89 -13.72 20.45
CA ARG A 33 19.37 -14.79 19.56
C ARG A 33 20.66 -15.41 20.11
N GLY A 34 20.56 -16.64 20.63
CA GLY A 34 21.72 -17.43 21.08
C GLY A 34 22.34 -16.99 22.41
N ARG A 35 21.73 -16.01 23.11
CA ARG A 35 22.18 -15.51 24.42
C ARG A 35 21.33 -16.07 25.56
N SER A 36 21.93 -16.32 26.71
CA SER A 36 21.20 -16.67 27.93
C SER A 36 20.45 -15.45 28.48
N HIS A 37 19.23 -15.66 28.98
CA HIS A 37 18.39 -14.62 29.58
C HIS A 37 17.83 -15.08 30.94
N GLU A 38 17.57 -14.15 31.86
CA GLU A 38 16.86 -14.46 33.10
C GLU A 38 15.35 -14.54 32.80
N THR A 39 14.64 -15.52 33.37
CA THR A 39 13.17 -15.60 33.27
C THR A 39 12.58 -15.39 34.65
N VAL A 40 11.67 -14.43 34.77
CA VAL A 40 11.15 -13.99 36.07
C VAL A 40 9.64 -13.82 36.00
N SER A 41 8.94 -14.35 37.00
CA SER A 41 7.56 -13.99 37.31
C SER A 41 7.59 -13.08 38.53
N LEU A 42 6.94 -11.91 38.46
CA LEU A 42 6.96 -10.94 39.56
C LEU A 42 5.70 -10.95 40.41
N PHE A 43 4.59 -11.39 39.83
CA PHE A 43 3.27 -11.28 40.43
C PHE A 43 2.63 -12.65 40.62
N ASN A 44 1.80 -12.75 41.65
CA ASN A 44 0.85 -13.85 41.80
C ASN A 44 -0.29 -13.73 40.76
N THR A 45 -1.20 -14.71 40.73
CA THR A 45 -2.40 -14.69 39.89
C THR A 45 -3.19 -13.38 40.05
N ALA A 46 -3.61 -12.78 38.93
CA ALA A 46 -4.41 -11.56 38.95
C ALA A 46 -5.89 -11.87 39.27
N ALA A 47 -6.55 -10.97 39.99
CA ALA A 47 -7.99 -11.02 40.27
C ALA A 47 -8.67 -9.76 39.74
N PRO A 48 -9.97 -9.79 39.38
CA PRO A 48 -10.69 -8.55 39.06
C PRO A 48 -10.53 -7.50 40.16
N ALA A 49 -10.28 -6.26 39.76
CA ALA A 49 -10.13 -5.14 40.68
C ALA A 49 -11.42 -4.90 41.49
N LYS A 50 -11.29 -4.34 42.71
CA LYS A 50 -12.43 -4.03 43.59
C LYS A 50 -13.43 -3.10 42.89
N GLU A 51 -14.73 -3.25 43.17
CA GLU A 51 -15.81 -2.39 42.61
C GLU A 51 -15.56 -0.89 42.83
N SER A 52 -14.88 -0.50 43.91
CA SER A 52 -14.51 0.89 44.18
C SER A 52 -13.65 1.53 43.08
N LEU A 53 -13.03 0.74 42.21
CA LEU A 53 -12.20 1.18 41.08
C LEU A 53 -13.01 1.35 39.79
N GLN A 54 -14.23 0.82 39.70
CA GLN A 54 -15.10 0.89 38.52
C GLN A 54 -15.56 2.32 38.17
N HIS A 55 -15.44 3.28 39.10
CA HIS A 55 -15.71 4.68 38.80
C HIS A 55 -14.63 5.32 37.90
N TYR A 56 -13.43 4.74 37.88
CA TYR A 56 -12.27 5.31 37.23
C TYR A 56 -11.79 4.49 36.02
N VAL A 57 -12.08 3.19 36.01
CA VAL A 57 -11.78 2.28 34.90
C VAL A 57 -12.91 1.28 34.71
N ASP A 58 -13.29 0.98 33.47
CA ASP A 58 -14.33 -0.02 33.18
C ASP A 58 -13.84 -1.45 33.51
N LYS A 59 -12.55 -1.74 33.22
CA LYS A 59 -11.94 -3.07 33.43
C LYS A 59 -10.50 -2.95 33.93
N ALA A 60 -10.24 -3.56 35.09
CA ALA A 60 -8.89 -3.71 35.65
C ALA A 60 -8.74 -4.96 36.50
N TYR A 61 -7.50 -5.35 36.73
CA TYR A 61 -7.11 -6.48 37.56
C TYR A 61 -6.16 -6.04 38.68
N SER A 62 -6.42 -6.51 39.90
CA SER A 62 -5.50 -6.37 41.03
C SER A 62 -4.53 -7.56 41.09
N MET A 63 -3.28 -7.26 41.39
CA MET A 63 -2.14 -8.18 41.41
C MET A 63 -1.31 -7.92 42.68
N THR A 64 -0.61 -8.95 43.16
CA THR A 64 0.29 -8.82 44.30
C THR A 64 1.70 -9.18 43.87
N LEU A 65 2.63 -8.25 44.12
CA LEU A 65 4.06 -8.48 43.91
C LEU A 65 4.54 -9.55 44.89
N MET A 66 5.27 -10.54 44.39
CA MET A 66 5.88 -11.56 45.23
C MET A 66 7.00 -10.96 46.10
N PRO A 67 7.08 -11.33 47.40
CA PRO A 67 8.08 -10.76 48.31
C PRO A 67 9.52 -10.92 47.80
N GLY A 68 10.31 -9.85 47.87
CA GLY A 68 11.74 -9.87 47.53
C GLY A 68 12.08 -9.86 46.03
N MET A 69 11.10 -9.92 45.13
CA MET A 69 11.38 -10.05 43.69
C MET A 69 11.99 -8.80 43.05
N ILE A 70 11.62 -7.58 43.48
CA ILE A 70 12.27 -6.34 43.01
C ILE A 70 13.74 -6.33 43.44
N GLN A 71 14.02 -6.63 44.71
CA GLN A 71 15.40 -6.68 45.20
C GLN A 71 16.22 -7.75 44.48
N LYS A 72 15.60 -8.89 44.13
CA LYS A 72 16.24 -9.91 43.31
C LYS A 72 16.64 -9.36 41.95
N LEU A 73 15.74 -8.69 41.23
CA LEU A 73 16.05 -8.07 39.93
C LEU A 73 17.15 -7.01 40.03
N ILE A 74 17.11 -6.17 41.07
CA ILE A 74 18.15 -5.17 41.31
C ILE A 74 19.51 -5.82 41.57
N THR A 75 19.53 -6.98 42.23
CA THR A 75 20.77 -7.68 42.58
C THR A 75 21.29 -8.56 41.45
N SER A 76 20.41 -9.18 40.66
CA SER A 76 20.81 -10.01 39.52
C SER A 76 21.17 -9.18 38.29
N ASP A 77 20.64 -7.96 38.19
CA ASP A 77 20.91 -6.96 37.16
C ASP A 77 21.04 -7.53 35.73
N PRO A 78 20.04 -8.30 35.24
CA PRO A 78 20.19 -9.06 34.02
C PRO A 78 20.21 -8.15 32.78
N ASP A 79 21.16 -8.36 31.87
CA ASP A 79 21.17 -7.65 30.58
C ASP A 79 19.94 -8.01 29.70
N LEU A 80 19.45 -9.25 29.83
CA LEU A 80 18.29 -9.79 29.11
C LEU A 80 17.32 -10.43 30.09
N LEU A 81 16.06 -9.97 30.05
CA LEU A 81 15.00 -10.36 30.96
C LEU A 81 13.78 -10.84 30.17
N ARG A 82 13.29 -12.05 30.47
CA ARG A 82 11.96 -12.51 30.09
C ARG A 82 11.02 -12.38 31.29
N LEU A 83 10.14 -11.38 31.25
CA LEU A 83 9.16 -11.13 32.29
C LEU A 83 7.84 -11.82 31.98
N GLN A 84 7.42 -12.74 32.83
CA GLN A 84 6.18 -13.50 32.64
C GLN A 84 5.02 -12.82 33.36
N LEU A 85 3.96 -12.49 32.62
CA LEU A 85 2.72 -11.96 33.18
C LEU A 85 1.74 -13.11 33.48
N PRO A 86 1.13 -13.12 34.67
CA PRO A 86 0.25 -14.20 35.09
C PRO A 86 -1.11 -14.17 34.37
N SER A 87 -1.92 -15.20 34.57
CA SER A 87 -3.33 -15.21 34.17
C SER A 87 -4.09 -13.98 34.72
N PRO A 88 -5.00 -13.36 33.94
CA PRO A 88 -5.48 -13.79 32.62
C PRO A 88 -4.61 -13.35 31.43
N PHE A 89 -3.57 -12.54 31.64
CA PHE A 89 -2.73 -12.00 30.57
C PHE A 89 -1.95 -13.10 29.83
N ASN A 90 -1.37 -14.06 30.58
CA ASN A 90 -0.67 -15.25 30.05
C ASN A 90 0.30 -14.94 28.90
N LEU A 91 1.13 -13.90 29.05
CA LEU A 91 2.08 -13.46 28.04
C LEU A 91 3.47 -13.25 28.65
N ASP A 92 4.49 -13.34 27.80
CA ASP A 92 5.88 -13.07 28.15
C ASP A 92 6.32 -11.76 27.48
N LEU A 93 7.06 -10.92 28.21
CA LEU A 93 7.76 -9.75 27.66
C LEU A 93 9.24 -10.08 27.53
N ASP A 94 9.78 -9.98 26.31
CA ASP A 94 11.22 -10.09 26.05
C ASP A 94 11.82 -8.68 26.12
N LEU A 95 12.81 -8.51 26.99
CA LEU A 95 13.32 -7.21 27.41
C LEU A 95 14.84 -7.20 27.42
N HIS A 96 15.43 -6.13 26.93
CA HIS A 96 16.86 -5.85 27.06
C HIS A 96 17.09 -4.56 27.85
N LYS A 97 18.16 -4.56 28.63
CA LYS A 97 18.52 -3.43 29.51
C LYS A 97 18.96 -2.22 28.68
N VAL A 98 18.58 -1.02 29.14
CA VAL A 98 18.94 0.26 28.51
C VAL A 98 19.36 1.29 29.56
N ASP A 99 20.15 2.27 29.13
CA ASP A 99 20.43 3.48 29.89
C ASP A 99 19.63 4.64 29.31
N ILE A 100 18.92 5.36 30.17
CA ILE A 100 18.13 6.55 29.81
C ILE A 100 18.88 7.84 30.11
N TYR A 101 19.97 7.77 30.87
CA TYR A 101 20.79 8.91 31.26
C TYR A 101 22.01 9.03 30.35
N SER A 102 22.47 10.26 30.13
CA SER A 102 23.82 10.48 29.60
C SER A 102 24.85 10.00 30.62
N SER A 103 26.04 9.62 30.17
CA SER A 103 27.14 9.18 31.06
C SER A 103 27.60 10.25 32.05
N THR A 104 27.25 11.51 31.82
CA THR A 104 27.59 12.66 32.67
C THR A 104 26.40 13.18 33.49
N ALA A 105 25.27 12.45 33.50
CA ALA A 105 24.05 12.99 34.05
C ALA A 105 24.12 13.27 35.56
N GLN A 106 23.48 14.34 35.99
CA GLN A 106 23.36 14.70 37.40
C GLN A 106 21.92 15.03 37.79
N ILE A 107 21.60 14.76 39.06
CA ILE A 107 20.41 15.27 39.73
C ILE A 107 20.82 16.52 40.51
N LYS A 108 20.24 17.67 40.16
CA LYS A 108 20.56 18.99 40.71
C LYS A 108 19.33 19.56 41.42
N THR A 109 19.54 20.36 42.46
CA THR A 109 18.43 20.99 43.19
C THR A 109 18.61 22.48 43.39
N SER A 110 17.51 23.20 43.62
CA SER A 110 17.52 24.65 43.84
C SER A 110 18.23 25.11 45.13
N ASP A 111 18.41 24.22 46.10
CA ASP A 111 19.24 24.44 47.30
C ASP A 111 20.73 24.07 47.12
N GLY A 112 21.13 23.66 45.91
CA GLY A 112 22.52 23.47 45.52
C GLY A 112 23.06 22.05 45.64
N LEU A 113 22.22 21.05 45.95
CA LEU A 113 22.63 19.65 45.99
C LEU A 113 22.89 19.12 44.58
N ARG A 114 23.90 18.25 44.45
CA ARG A 114 24.23 17.51 43.23
C ARG A 114 24.46 16.04 43.55
N LEU A 115 23.71 15.16 42.89
CA LEU A 115 23.79 13.70 43.04
C LEU A 115 24.00 13.06 41.67
N THR A 116 24.58 11.87 41.64
CA THR A 116 24.52 11.01 40.46
C THR A 116 23.15 10.31 40.42
N PRO A 117 22.63 9.96 39.22
CA PRO A 117 21.43 9.14 39.11
C PRO A 117 21.51 7.88 39.96
N ASN A 118 20.38 7.47 40.53
CA ASN A 118 20.33 6.36 41.45
C ASN A 118 20.66 5.03 40.73
N PRO A 119 21.77 4.34 41.08
CA PRO A 119 22.19 3.13 40.37
C PRO A 119 21.28 1.93 40.61
N ALA A 120 20.33 2.00 41.56
CA ALA A 120 19.33 0.96 41.78
C ALA A 120 18.13 1.07 40.83
N TYR A 121 18.07 2.07 39.96
CA TYR A 121 17.05 2.19 38.93
C TYR A 121 17.52 1.49 37.66
N ILE A 122 16.79 0.46 37.23
CA ILE A 122 17.11 -0.35 36.06
C ILE A 122 15.97 -0.22 35.05
N PHE A 123 16.34 0.07 33.81
CA PHE A 123 15.39 0.32 32.74
C PHE A 123 15.53 -0.76 31.67
N TYR A 124 14.38 -1.21 31.18
CA TYR A 124 14.30 -2.14 30.08
C TYR A 124 13.32 -1.64 29.04
N ARG A 125 13.61 -1.98 27.79
CA ARG A 125 12.67 -1.92 26.67
C ARG A 125 12.69 -3.23 25.90
N GLY A 126 11.66 -3.48 25.12
CA GLY A 126 11.60 -4.62 24.22
C GLY A 126 10.23 -4.82 23.63
N MET A 127 9.75 -6.07 23.60
CA MET A 127 8.51 -6.45 22.93
C MET A 127 7.74 -7.56 23.66
N ILE A 128 6.47 -7.73 23.33
CA ILE A 128 5.73 -8.95 23.65
C ILE A 128 6.35 -10.09 22.84
N LYS A 129 6.73 -11.17 23.53
CA LYS A 129 7.42 -12.32 22.92
C LYS A 129 6.65 -12.86 21.72
N GLY A 130 7.32 -12.92 20.57
CA GLY A 130 6.75 -13.39 19.30
C GLY A 130 5.91 -12.35 18.55
N ASN A 131 5.76 -11.13 19.05
CA ASN A 131 5.03 -10.05 18.36
C ASN A 131 5.97 -8.86 18.05
N PRO A 132 6.57 -8.79 16.84
CA PRO A 132 7.52 -7.74 16.48
C PRO A 132 6.88 -6.36 16.22
N ASN A 133 5.54 -6.26 16.24
CA ASN A 133 4.81 -5.00 16.10
C ASN A 133 4.43 -4.40 17.46
N SER A 134 4.72 -5.13 18.54
CA SER A 134 4.46 -4.68 19.91
C SER A 134 5.66 -3.95 20.50
N MET A 135 5.45 -3.30 21.64
CA MET A 135 6.51 -2.75 22.47
C MET A 135 6.26 -3.06 23.94
N ALA A 136 7.33 -3.17 24.70
CA ALA A 136 7.31 -3.37 26.15
C ALA A 136 8.36 -2.48 26.81
N ILE A 137 8.01 -1.88 27.95
CA ILE A 137 8.83 -0.94 28.70
C ILE A 137 8.69 -1.30 30.17
N VAL A 138 9.81 -1.51 30.85
CA VAL A 138 9.82 -1.86 32.27
C VAL A 138 10.82 -0.99 33.00
N SER A 139 10.33 -0.27 34.01
CA SER A 139 11.14 0.53 34.93
C SER A 139 11.16 -0.17 36.30
N VAL A 140 12.30 -0.74 36.68
CA VAL A 140 12.53 -1.31 38.00
C VAL A 140 13.16 -0.22 38.87
N LEU A 141 12.40 0.27 39.83
CA LEU A 141 12.82 1.32 40.76
C LEU A 141 13.03 0.68 42.14
N LYS A 142 13.58 1.44 43.10
CA LYS A 142 14.04 0.93 44.40
C LYS A 142 13.05 -0.01 45.11
N ASP A 143 11.76 0.34 45.14
CA ASP A 143 10.71 -0.40 45.84
C ASP A 143 9.44 -0.61 44.99
N LYS A 144 9.47 -0.23 43.72
CA LYS A 144 8.33 -0.26 42.80
C LYS A 144 8.75 -0.66 41.39
N ILE A 145 7.83 -1.26 40.66
CA ILE A 145 8.01 -1.55 39.22
C ILE A 145 6.89 -0.89 38.43
N GLN A 146 7.21 -0.37 37.26
CA GLN A 146 6.22 0.12 36.31
C GLN A 146 6.39 -0.62 34.99
N ILE A 147 5.30 -1.10 34.42
CA ILE A 147 5.28 -1.85 33.18
C ILE A 147 4.28 -1.19 32.25
N LEU A 148 4.73 -0.85 31.04
CA LEU A 148 3.88 -0.54 29.92
C LEU A 148 4.17 -1.55 28.81
N TYR A 149 3.12 -2.11 28.21
CA TYR A 149 3.26 -2.83 26.96
C TYR A 149 2.10 -2.45 26.05
N SER A 150 2.35 -2.44 24.75
CA SER A 150 1.38 -2.03 23.75
C SER A 150 1.48 -2.92 22.53
N ASP A 151 0.33 -3.19 21.93
CA ASP A 151 0.14 -3.94 20.69
C ASP A 151 -0.94 -3.25 19.84
N ASP A 152 -1.39 -3.92 18.79
CA ASP A 152 -2.46 -3.48 17.90
C ASP A 152 -3.80 -3.18 18.59
N THR A 153 -4.04 -3.77 19.76
CA THR A 153 -5.27 -3.56 20.56
C THR A 153 -5.14 -2.39 21.55
N GLY A 154 -3.97 -1.76 21.67
CA GLY A 154 -3.76 -0.54 22.46
C GLY A 154 -2.77 -0.70 23.60
N ASN A 155 -2.67 0.34 24.44
CA ASN A 155 -1.72 0.40 25.54
C ASN A 155 -2.26 -0.27 26.81
N LYS A 156 -1.41 -1.06 27.48
CA LYS A 156 -1.67 -1.69 28.77
C LYS A 156 -0.62 -1.30 29.78
N ARG A 157 -1.04 -1.14 31.03
CA ARG A 157 -0.20 -0.69 32.13
C ARG A 157 -0.34 -1.61 33.33
N ILE A 158 0.76 -1.84 34.04
CA ILE A 158 0.80 -2.46 35.36
C ILE A 158 1.59 -1.53 36.28
N GLN A 159 0.94 -1.06 37.35
CA GLN A 159 1.53 -0.10 38.28
C GLN A 159 1.02 -0.34 39.70
N GLN A 160 1.77 0.16 40.67
CA GLN A 160 1.35 0.11 42.07
C GLN A 160 0.17 1.08 42.31
N ALA A 161 -0.74 0.70 43.21
CA ALA A 161 -1.85 1.50 43.76
C ALA A 161 -1.54 1.97 45.20
N GLN A 162 -2.33 2.91 45.73
CA GLN A 162 -2.10 3.46 47.08
C GLN A 162 -2.06 2.42 48.19
N ASP A 163 -2.85 1.36 48.05
CA ASP A 163 -2.93 0.28 49.03
C ASP A 163 -1.75 -0.72 48.89
N GLY A 164 -0.77 -0.42 48.04
CA GLY A 164 0.41 -1.23 47.78
C GLY A 164 0.18 -2.40 46.84
N SER A 165 -1.08 -2.68 46.45
CA SER A 165 -1.39 -3.66 45.40
C SER A 165 -0.97 -3.13 44.03
N TYR A 166 -0.84 -4.02 43.05
CA TYR A 166 -0.60 -3.63 41.66
C TYR A 166 -1.90 -3.70 40.87
N ILE A 167 -2.17 -2.72 40.03
CA ILE A 167 -3.33 -2.68 39.16
C ILE A 167 -2.86 -2.77 37.72
N ALA A 168 -3.48 -3.67 36.96
CA ALA A 168 -3.29 -3.84 35.54
C ALA A 168 -4.56 -3.42 34.78
N PHE A 169 -4.43 -2.55 33.78
CA PHE A 169 -5.54 -1.99 33.00
C PHE A 169 -5.10 -1.58 31.59
N GLU A 170 -6.08 -1.34 30.72
CA GLU A 170 -5.87 -0.75 29.39
C GLU A 170 -6.28 0.72 29.40
N ASP A 171 -5.57 1.57 28.68
CA ASP A 171 -5.86 3.02 28.64
C ASP A 171 -7.29 3.31 28.15
N ASN A 172 -7.78 2.55 27.17
CA ASN A 172 -9.13 2.69 26.61
C ASN A 172 -10.25 2.39 27.63
N ASN A 173 -9.92 1.71 28.72
CA ASN A 173 -10.89 1.45 29.78
C ASN A 173 -10.93 2.57 30.83
N ILE A 174 -10.06 3.59 30.76
CA ILE A 174 -10.08 4.72 31.70
C ILE A 174 -11.34 5.57 31.45
N LEU A 175 -12.13 5.78 32.49
CA LEU A 175 -13.39 6.52 32.45
C LEU A 175 -13.23 8.00 32.83
N VAL A 176 -12.05 8.38 33.33
CA VAL A 176 -11.75 9.76 33.73
C VAL A 176 -11.35 10.56 32.49
N PRO A 177 -12.07 11.64 32.13
CA PRO A 177 -11.70 12.50 31.02
C PRO A 177 -10.31 13.11 31.25
N ASN A 178 -9.45 13.06 30.24
CA ASN A 178 -8.15 13.71 30.30
C ASN A 178 -8.33 15.23 30.14
N PRO A 179 -7.92 16.06 31.11
CA PRO A 179 -8.04 17.50 30.97
C PRO A 179 -6.89 18.06 30.12
N MET A 180 -7.25 18.88 29.12
CA MET A 180 -6.48 19.96 28.48
C MET A 180 -5.84 19.66 27.11
N ASN A 181 -5.52 20.75 26.43
CA ASN A 181 -5.18 20.87 25.01
C ASN A 181 -3.67 21.07 24.84
N CYS A 182 -3.10 20.69 23.71
CA CYS A 182 -1.77 21.17 23.31
C CYS A 182 -1.91 22.48 22.50
N TYR A 183 -0.88 23.32 22.55
CA TYR A 183 -0.80 24.55 21.76
C TYR A 183 0.55 24.59 21.03
N VAL A 184 0.59 25.29 19.91
CA VAL A 184 1.83 25.60 19.20
C VAL A 184 1.97 27.12 19.10
N ASN A 185 3.11 27.67 19.50
CA ASN A 185 3.43 29.08 19.29
C ASN A 185 4.15 29.26 17.95
N ASP A 186 3.38 29.15 16.86
CA ASP A 186 3.89 29.54 15.56
C ASP A 186 3.98 31.07 15.51
N LYS A 187 5.19 31.57 15.22
CA LYS A 187 5.35 32.97 14.86
C LYS A 187 4.62 33.17 13.53
N ALA A 188 3.39 33.69 13.59
CA ALA A 188 2.53 33.87 12.44
C ALA A 188 3.27 34.54 11.27
N GLY A 189 3.41 33.84 10.15
CA GLY A 189 3.72 34.43 8.85
C GLY A 189 5.17 34.39 8.36
N SER A 190 6.00 33.40 8.72
CA SER A 190 7.31 33.24 8.06
C SER A 190 7.58 31.79 7.65
N SER A 191 7.92 31.60 6.36
CA SER A 191 8.70 30.44 5.89
C SER A 191 9.79 30.07 6.90
N PRO A 192 10.12 28.77 7.08
CA PRO A 192 11.06 28.32 8.11
C PRO A 192 12.34 29.16 8.06
N LEU A 193 12.46 30.07 9.02
CA LEU A 193 13.58 30.98 9.10
C LEU A 193 14.76 30.18 9.64
N ILE A 194 15.72 29.90 8.76
CA ILE A 194 17.08 29.54 9.14
C ILE A 194 17.61 30.69 9.99
N HIS A 195 17.75 30.47 11.30
CA HIS A 195 18.43 31.40 12.19
C HIS A 195 19.95 31.16 12.09
N PRO A 196 20.75 32.19 11.74
CA PRO A 196 22.20 32.13 11.87
C PRO A 196 22.58 32.29 13.35
N ASP A 197 23.26 31.29 13.87
CA ASP A 197 23.82 31.19 15.21
C ASP A 197 24.86 32.28 15.49
N ASN A 198 24.81 32.93 16.67
CA ASN A 198 25.86 33.85 17.10
C ASN A 198 25.96 34.03 18.63
N THR A 199 25.97 32.97 19.45
CA THR A 199 26.44 33.04 20.86
C THR A 199 26.97 31.70 21.42
N THR A 200 28.07 31.76 22.21
CA THR A 200 28.93 30.63 22.62
C THR A 200 28.68 30.05 24.02
N ASN A 201 27.44 30.05 24.55
CA ASN A 201 27.20 29.70 25.97
C ASN A 201 26.72 28.26 26.26
N ARG A 202 26.77 27.34 25.28
CA ARG A 202 26.49 25.91 25.50
C ARG A 202 27.76 25.08 25.58
N MET A 203 27.86 24.22 26.59
CA MET A 203 28.75 23.06 26.52
C MET A 203 28.03 21.97 25.72
N LEU A 204 28.30 21.96 24.40
CA LEU A 204 27.88 20.87 23.53
C LEU A 204 28.67 19.62 23.92
N THR A 205 28.04 18.73 24.68
CA THR A 205 28.55 17.38 24.95
C THR A 205 27.87 16.39 23.99
N GLY A 206 28.56 15.30 23.68
CA GLY A 206 28.25 14.17 22.78
C GLY A 206 26.93 13.98 21.99
N SER A 207 27.08 13.66 20.71
CA SER A 207 26.36 12.74 19.80
C SER A 207 24.83 12.47 19.74
N CYS A 208 23.99 12.46 20.78
CA CYS A 208 22.54 12.13 20.65
C CYS A 208 21.58 13.24 21.11
N VAL A 209 20.25 13.10 21.06
CA VAL A 209 19.38 14.16 21.63
C VAL A 209 19.36 14.09 23.16
N GLU A 210 20.29 14.80 23.79
CA GLU A 210 20.31 15.01 25.24
C GLU A 210 19.27 16.05 25.65
N VAL A 211 18.48 15.72 26.66
CA VAL A 211 17.43 16.60 27.18
C VAL A 211 17.71 16.97 28.63
N TYR A 212 17.82 18.27 28.88
CA TYR A 212 17.83 18.83 30.22
C TYR A 212 16.41 18.94 30.74
N VAL A 213 16.16 18.37 31.91
CA VAL A 213 14.80 18.24 32.46
C VAL A 213 14.69 19.06 33.73
N GLU A 214 13.70 19.93 33.81
CA GLU A 214 13.49 20.79 34.96
C GLU A 214 12.09 20.57 35.56
N CYS A 215 12.03 20.32 36.87
CA CYS A 215 10.80 20.04 37.59
C CYS A 215 10.49 21.16 38.60
N ASP A 216 9.29 21.70 38.54
CA ASP A 216 8.85 22.79 39.40
C ASP A 216 8.63 22.37 40.87
N TYR A 217 8.49 23.36 41.76
CA TYR A 217 8.36 23.10 43.19
C TYR A 217 7.09 22.32 43.51
N LYS A 218 6.01 22.56 42.74
CA LYS A 218 4.74 21.83 42.91
C LYS A 218 4.93 20.34 42.62
N SER A 219 5.67 19.98 41.57
CA SER A 219 5.95 18.59 41.22
C SER A 219 6.80 17.89 42.27
N TYR A 220 7.75 18.60 42.88
CA TYR A 220 8.52 18.10 44.02
C TYR A 220 7.62 17.82 45.24
N VAL A 221 6.74 18.76 45.59
CA VAL A 221 5.76 18.60 46.69
C VAL A 221 4.82 17.43 46.42
N ASP A 222 4.32 17.30 45.19
CA ASP A 222 3.42 16.22 44.78
C ASP A 222 4.11 14.84 44.73
N ASN A 223 5.45 14.82 44.68
CA ASN A 223 6.26 13.62 44.89
C ASN A 223 6.59 13.37 46.37
N GLY A 224 5.87 14.03 47.28
CA GLY A 224 6.03 13.90 48.73
C GLY A 224 7.25 14.65 49.26
N SER A 225 7.65 15.74 48.61
CA SER A 225 8.84 16.54 48.96
C SER A 225 10.10 15.68 49.09
N SER A 226 10.31 14.81 48.09
CA SER A 226 11.39 13.81 48.08
C SER A 226 12.13 13.87 46.75
N ILE A 227 13.42 14.17 46.80
CA ILE A 227 14.33 14.17 45.64
C ILE A 227 14.34 12.78 44.98
N PRO A 228 14.55 11.67 45.72
CA PRO A 228 14.50 10.33 45.12
C PRO A 228 13.15 9.98 44.46
N ASN A 229 12.03 10.43 45.02
CA ASN A 229 10.71 10.18 44.42
C ASN A 229 10.52 10.97 43.13
N THR A 230 10.96 12.23 43.13
CA THR A 230 10.88 13.11 41.95
C THR A 230 11.79 12.60 40.84
N GLU A 231 13.03 12.20 41.16
CA GLU A 231 13.93 11.52 40.24
C GLU A 231 13.29 10.25 39.66
N ALA A 232 12.75 9.37 40.51
CA ALA A 232 12.13 8.12 40.07
C ALA A 232 10.91 8.35 39.15
N TRP A 233 10.12 9.40 39.41
CA TRP A 233 9.00 9.81 38.56
C TRP A 233 9.47 10.25 37.17
N VAL A 234 10.46 11.14 37.13
CA VAL A 234 11.06 11.63 35.88
C VAL A 234 11.72 10.47 35.13
N ALA A 235 12.54 9.65 35.80
CA ALA A 235 13.25 8.54 35.20
C ALA A 235 12.32 7.54 34.51
N SER A 236 11.21 7.18 35.18
CA SER A 236 10.27 6.24 34.60
C SER A 236 9.53 6.80 33.39
N LEU A 237 9.13 8.08 33.47
CA LEU A 237 8.54 8.79 32.33
C LEU A 237 9.50 8.83 31.14
N TRP A 238 10.78 9.12 31.38
CA TRP A 238 11.79 9.15 30.33
C TRP A 238 12.11 7.78 29.73
N ASN A 239 12.01 6.69 30.49
CA ASN A 239 12.13 5.36 29.90
C ASN A 239 11.05 5.10 28.83
N GLU A 240 9.82 5.58 29.06
CA GLU A 240 8.75 5.50 28.07
C GLU A 240 8.99 6.44 26.87
N VAL A 241 9.32 7.72 27.13
CA VAL A 241 9.58 8.73 26.08
C VAL A 241 10.75 8.33 25.19
N THR A 242 11.89 7.96 25.77
CA THR A 242 13.10 7.57 25.01
C THR A 242 12.86 6.30 24.19
N THR A 243 12.02 5.38 24.64
CA THR A 243 11.67 4.18 23.86
C THR A 243 10.84 4.52 22.62
N LEU A 244 9.92 5.48 22.71
CA LEU A 244 9.15 5.95 21.55
C LEU A 244 10.06 6.57 20.48
N TYR A 245 11.04 7.37 20.88
CA TYR A 245 12.05 7.91 19.95
C TYR A 245 13.03 6.85 19.44
N ALA A 246 13.39 5.85 20.27
CA ALA A 246 14.19 4.72 19.83
C ALA A 246 13.48 3.90 18.73
N ASN A 247 12.15 3.81 18.77
CA ASN A 247 11.33 3.23 17.69
C ASN A 247 11.32 4.07 16.40
N GLU A 248 11.76 5.33 16.45
CA GLU A 248 12.05 6.14 15.26
C GLU A 248 13.53 6.09 14.88
N SER A 249 14.35 5.27 15.56
CA SER A 249 15.81 5.21 15.46
C SER A 249 16.52 6.53 15.85
N ILE A 250 15.92 7.28 16.78
CA ILE A 250 16.47 8.53 17.30
C ILE A 250 16.94 8.27 18.74
N PRO A 251 18.26 8.29 19.01
CA PRO A 251 18.78 8.14 20.36
C PRO A 251 18.52 9.41 21.18
N VAL A 252 17.84 9.24 22.31
CA VAL A 252 17.50 10.30 23.27
C VAL A 252 17.99 9.89 24.65
N SER A 253 18.53 10.83 25.41
CA SER A 253 18.93 10.61 26.81
C SER A 253 18.66 11.83 27.67
N VAL A 254 18.55 11.63 28.98
CA VAL A 254 18.45 12.69 29.98
C VAL A 254 19.85 13.13 30.36
N SER A 255 20.16 14.40 30.14
CA SER A 255 21.47 14.96 30.49
C SER A 255 21.56 15.44 31.92
N ASP A 256 20.51 16.06 32.46
CA ASP A 256 20.43 16.44 33.87
C ASP A 256 18.96 16.50 34.26
N ILE A 257 18.67 16.25 35.54
CA ILE A 257 17.37 16.54 36.15
C ILE A 257 17.58 17.64 37.20
N PHE A 258 16.94 18.79 37.01
CA PHE A 258 16.89 19.86 37.99
C PHE A 258 15.56 19.86 38.74
N ILE A 259 15.61 19.92 40.07
CA ILE A 259 14.43 19.84 40.95
C ILE A 259 14.38 21.07 41.85
N TYR A 260 13.32 21.86 41.74
CA TYR A 260 13.04 22.92 42.70
C TYR A 260 12.58 22.33 44.05
N THR A 261 13.38 22.53 45.09
CA THR A 261 13.10 22.13 46.49
C THR A 261 12.51 23.29 47.32
N SER A 262 12.38 24.47 46.71
CA SER A 262 11.70 25.66 47.20
C SER A 262 10.96 26.35 46.05
N THR A 263 10.09 27.32 46.35
CA THR A 263 9.26 28.03 45.35
C THR A 263 10.06 28.44 44.11
N ASP A 264 9.67 27.91 42.96
CA ASP A 264 10.32 28.19 41.68
C ASP A 264 9.94 29.57 41.09
N PRO A 265 10.74 30.13 40.16
CA PRO A 265 10.47 31.42 39.54
C PRO A 265 9.17 31.48 38.73
N PHE A 266 8.60 30.34 38.36
CA PHE A 266 7.42 30.22 37.50
C PHE A 266 6.12 30.05 38.30
N ALA A 267 6.19 30.00 39.64
CA ALA A 267 5.08 29.64 40.51
C ALA A 267 3.86 30.58 40.39
N SER A 268 4.06 31.85 40.05
CA SER A 268 2.98 32.84 39.88
C SER A 268 2.29 32.82 38.50
N LEU A 269 2.85 32.09 37.54
CA LEU A 269 2.33 32.00 36.17
C LEU A 269 1.17 30.99 36.11
N THR A 270 0.12 31.35 35.36
CA THR A 270 -1.16 30.62 35.36
C THR A 270 -1.52 29.98 34.02
N SER A 271 -0.66 30.05 33.01
CA SER A 271 -0.87 29.39 31.72
C SER A 271 0.42 28.76 31.17
N THR A 272 0.28 27.68 30.41
CA THR A 272 1.41 26.97 29.79
C THR A 272 2.26 27.91 28.91
N SER A 273 1.62 28.79 28.13
CA SER A 273 2.33 29.75 27.26
C SER A 273 3.15 30.80 28.04
N ALA A 274 2.63 31.26 29.19
CA ALA A 274 3.38 32.18 30.05
C ALA A 274 4.61 31.49 30.65
N VAL A 275 4.46 30.22 31.07
CA VAL A 275 5.57 29.39 31.56
C VAL A 275 6.60 29.15 30.46
N LEU A 276 6.20 28.80 29.24
CA LEU A 276 7.15 28.59 28.12
C LEU A 276 8.00 29.83 27.86
N ASN A 277 7.39 31.02 27.80
CA ASN A 277 8.14 32.26 27.56
C ASN A 277 9.13 32.58 28.69
N ALA A 278 8.72 32.36 29.94
CA ALA A 278 9.58 32.55 31.10
C ALA A 278 10.70 31.50 31.16
N PHE A 279 10.39 30.25 30.84
CA PHE A 279 11.33 29.13 30.85
C PHE A 279 12.38 29.28 29.74
N VAL A 280 12.02 29.71 28.53
CA VAL A 280 12.99 30.08 27.49
C VAL A 280 13.93 31.17 28.01
N SER A 281 13.37 32.24 28.57
CA SER A 281 14.18 33.34 29.13
C SER A 281 15.11 32.87 30.26
N HIS A 282 14.67 31.88 31.05
CA HIS A 282 15.50 31.26 32.08
C HIS A 282 16.63 30.42 31.47
N ILE A 283 16.29 29.51 30.57
CA ILE A 283 17.23 28.59 29.92
C ILE A 283 18.32 29.34 29.15
N ASP A 284 17.99 30.46 28.49
CA ASP A 284 18.96 31.29 27.76
C ASP A 284 20.01 31.94 28.68
N THR A 285 19.78 31.98 30.00
CA THR A 285 20.76 32.46 30.99
C THR A 285 21.61 31.36 31.61
N LEU A 286 21.27 30.09 31.40
CA LEU A 286 21.93 28.95 32.01
C LEU A 286 22.96 28.31 31.09
N THR A 287 24.05 27.81 31.70
CA THR A 287 24.89 26.79 31.07
C THR A 287 24.41 25.42 31.56
N TYR A 288 23.88 24.62 30.65
CA TYR A 288 23.42 23.26 30.92
C TYR A 288 23.94 22.30 29.85
N ASN A 289 24.00 21.02 30.19
CA ASN A 289 24.30 19.96 29.23
C ASN A 289 22.99 19.55 28.58
N GLY A 290 22.83 19.69 27.26
CA GLY A 290 21.60 19.29 26.57
C GLY A 290 21.37 20.03 25.26
N ARG A 291 20.78 19.33 24.29
CA ARG A 291 20.34 19.90 23.01
C ARG A 291 18.95 20.53 23.14
N LEU A 292 18.07 19.90 23.92
CA LEU A 292 16.75 20.40 24.27
C LEU A 292 16.63 20.62 25.78
N ALA A 293 15.71 21.49 26.20
CA ALA A 293 15.30 21.64 27.59
C ALA A 293 13.79 21.40 27.73
N HIS A 294 13.37 20.67 28.76
CA HIS A 294 11.97 20.33 28.99
C HIS A 294 11.56 20.65 30.42
N PHE A 295 10.53 21.48 30.58
CA PHE A 295 9.96 21.80 31.88
C PHE A 295 8.76 20.91 32.18
N LEU A 296 8.77 20.27 33.34
CA LEU A 296 7.72 19.37 33.82
C LEU A 296 7.00 19.99 35.02
N SER A 297 5.67 20.01 34.95
CA SER A 297 4.82 20.53 36.03
C SER A 297 3.58 19.68 36.24
N THR A 298 3.20 19.46 37.50
CA THR A 298 1.91 18.88 37.88
C THR A 298 0.80 19.92 38.01
N ARG A 299 1.10 21.21 37.83
CA ARG A 299 0.09 22.27 37.85
C ARG A 299 -0.83 22.15 36.64
N GLY A 300 -2.14 22.32 36.84
CA GLY A 300 -3.12 22.33 35.74
C GLY A 300 -3.09 23.64 34.96
N LEU A 301 -2.12 23.81 34.05
CA LEU A 301 -1.85 25.08 33.37
C LEU A 301 -2.33 25.15 31.92
N GLY A 302 -2.80 24.03 31.36
CA GLY A 302 -3.30 23.98 29.98
C GLY A 302 -2.53 23.04 29.07
N GLY A 303 -2.06 21.90 29.57
CA GLY A 303 -1.45 20.84 28.76
C GLY A 303 0.01 21.09 28.40
N GLY A 304 0.38 20.84 27.14
CA GLY A 304 1.73 21.02 26.60
C GLY A 304 1.84 22.19 25.62
N ILE A 305 3.05 22.74 25.49
CA ILE A 305 3.41 23.71 24.46
C ILE A 305 4.91 23.65 24.16
N ALA A 306 5.23 23.75 22.87
CA ALA A 306 6.60 23.76 22.35
C ALA A 306 6.75 24.71 21.17
N TYR A 307 8.01 24.99 20.83
CA TYR A 307 8.37 25.59 19.55
C TYR A 307 8.67 24.50 18.53
N ILE A 308 8.36 24.75 17.26
CA ILE A 308 8.59 23.79 16.18
C ILE A 308 9.99 23.98 15.56
N ASP A 309 10.67 22.87 15.27
CA ASP A 309 11.93 22.82 14.50
C ASP A 309 13.09 23.59 15.16
N VAL A 310 13.25 23.39 16.47
CA VAL A 310 14.25 24.08 17.31
C VAL A 310 15.33 23.14 17.84
N LEU A 311 15.43 21.92 17.31
CA LEU A 311 16.53 21.02 17.62
C LEU A 311 17.86 21.68 17.23
N CYS A 312 18.80 21.72 18.17
CA CYS A 312 20.08 22.43 18.04
C CYS A 312 19.96 23.97 17.94
N SER A 313 18.80 24.56 18.20
CA SER A 313 18.69 26.01 18.30
C SER A 313 19.37 26.54 19.57
N ASN A 314 19.88 27.76 19.50
CA ASN A 314 20.48 28.47 20.64
C ASN A 314 19.51 29.45 21.34
N SER A 315 18.27 29.49 20.87
CA SER A 315 17.13 30.12 21.52
C SER A 315 15.86 29.34 21.21
N LEU A 316 14.90 29.26 22.13
CA LEU A 316 13.59 28.61 21.93
C LEU A 316 13.55 27.07 21.94
N GLN A 317 14.67 26.38 22.15
CA GLN A 317 14.78 24.91 22.25
C GLN A 317 14.16 24.30 23.52
N CYS A 318 13.01 24.84 23.93
CA CYS A 318 12.32 24.49 25.15
C CYS A 318 10.93 23.92 24.84
N ALA A 319 10.54 22.92 25.61
CA ALA A 319 9.19 22.42 25.70
C ALA A 319 8.68 22.55 27.14
N VAL A 320 7.38 22.71 27.31
CA VAL A 320 6.73 22.75 28.62
C VAL A 320 5.58 21.74 28.60
N SER A 321 5.57 20.81 29.55
CA SER A 321 4.46 19.87 29.75
C SER A 321 3.91 20.02 31.16
N THR A 322 2.59 20.25 31.23
CA THR A 322 1.87 20.52 32.48
C THR A 322 0.70 19.56 32.67
N SER A 323 -0.07 19.73 33.75
CA SER A 323 -1.15 18.81 34.14
C SER A 323 -0.65 17.36 34.31
N LEU A 324 0.64 17.19 34.62
CA LEU A 324 1.23 15.87 34.81
C LEU A 324 0.81 15.28 36.17
N SER A 325 0.81 13.95 36.27
CA SER A 325 0.53 13.24 37.53
C SER A 325 1.77 12.54 38.08
N THR A 326 2.00 12.62 39.40
CA THR A 326 3.13 12.02 40.13
C THR A 326 2.79 10.72 40.84
N SER A 327 1.53 10.54 41.24
CA SER A 327 1.16 9.57 42.28
C SER A 327 0.24 8.45 41.80
N ILE A 328 0.62 7.28 42.30
CA ILE A 328 -0.02 5.99 42.45
C ILE A 328 -1.41 6.11 43.14
N ILE A 329 -2.47 6.59 42.47
CA ILE A 329 -3.90 6.59 42.97
C ILE A 329 -4.92 6.81 41.84
N PRO A 330 -6.13 6.23 41.94
CA PRO A 330 -6.41 4.89 41.47
C PRO A 330 -6.16 4.71 39.96
N PHE A 331 -6.20 5.79 39.15
CA PHE A 331 -5.83 5.82 37.73
C PHE A 331 -5.31 7.22 37.34
N PRO A 332 -4.00 7.47 37.40
CA PRO A 332 -3.41 8.56 36.64
C PRO A 332 -3.43 8.20 35.15
N THR A 333 -3.77 9.17 34.28
CA THR A 333 -3.58 9.10 32.83
C THR A 333 -2.08 9.13 32.54
N TYR A 334 -1.33 8.08 32.90
CA TYR A 334 0.11 8.03 32.66
C TYR A 334 0.44 8.12 31.16
N SER A 335 -0.49 7.66 30.33
CA SER A 335 -0.41 7.86 28.88
C SER A 335 -0.57 9.30 28.45
N TRP A 336 -1.21 10.16 29.25
CA TRP A 336 -1.11 11.61 29.05
C TRP A 336 0.32 12.10 29.31
N ASN A 337 0.93 11.78 30.47
CA ASN A 337 2.29 12.24 30.77
C ASN A 337 3.26 11.90 29.63
N VAL A 338 3.16 10.68 29.11
CA VAL A 338 4.05 10.16 28.06
C VAL A 338 3.69 10.76 26.72
N GLU A 339 2.40 10.84 26.39
CA GLU A 339 1.94 11.44 25.14
C GLU A 339 2.33 12.92 25.07
N VAL A 340 1.97 13.75 26.05
CA VAL A 340 2.24 15.19 26.00
C VAL A 340 3.75 15.48 25.97
N VAL A 341 4.57 14.80 26.77
CA VAL A 341 6.02 15.03 26.76
C VAL A 341 6.63 14.61 25.43
N THR A 342 6.23 13.45 24.91
CA THR A 342 6.72 12.96 23.61
C THR A 342 6.25 13.86 22.46
N HIS A 343 5.01 14.35 22.53
CA HIS A 343 4.37 15.25 21.58
C HIS A 343 5.08 16.59 21.50
N GLU A 344 5.30 17.25 22.64
CA GLU A 344 6.00 18.55 22.69
C GLU A 344 7.44 18.43 22.19
N MET A 345 8.14 17.34 22.53
CA MET A 345 9.45 17.07 21.93
C MET A 345 9.38 16.84 20.41
N GLY A 346 8.28 16.27 19.91
CA GLY A 346 8.06 16.05 18.49
C GLY A 346 7.94 17.36 17.72
N HIS A 347 7.32 18.37 18.33
CA HIS A 347 7.37 19.75 17.86
C HIS A 347 8.80 20.29 17.87
N ASN A 348 9.55 20.17 18.98
CA ASN A 348 10.95 20.61 19.01
C ASN A 348 11.80 19.99 17.89
N MET A 349 11.46 18.77 17.44
CA MET A 349 12.09 18.07 16.31
C MET A 349 11.41 18.31 14.95
N GLY A 350 10.49 19.26 14.86
CA GLY A 350 9.99 19.84 13.61
C GLY A 350 8.69 19.27 13.06
N SER A 351 7.98 18.40 13.79
CA SER A 351 6.67 17.93 13.35
C SER A 351 5.54 18.90 13.73
N PRO A 352 4.64 19.28 12.81
CA PRO A 352 3.33 19.82 13.17
C PRO A 352 2.38 18.71 13.64
N HIS A 353 1.15 19.07 14.03
CA HIS A 353 0.10 18.11 14.37
C HIS A 353 -0.37 17.31 13.15
N THR A 354 -0.88 16.10 13.35
CA THR A 354 -1.46 15.28 12.26
C THR A 354 -2.67 15.91 11.58
N HIS A 355 -3.40 16.78 12.26
CA HIS A 355 -4.56 17.50 11.71
C HIS A 355 -4.20 18.86 11.08
N ALA A 356 -2.91 19.20 11.02
CA ALA A 356 -2.42 20.38 10.32
C ALA A 356 -2.54 20.24 8.80
N CYS A 357 -2.67 21.36 8.09
CA CYS A 357 -2.62 21.44 6.63
C CYS A 357 -1.20 21.27 6.07
N ALA A 358 -0.47 20.24 6.48
CA ALA A 358 0.96 20.08 6.20
C ALA A 358 1.33 18.71 5.58
N TRP A 359 0.35 17.82 5.37
CA TRP A 359 0.61 16.42 5.05
C TRP A 359 0.08 16.00 3.68
N ASN A 360 0.32 14.72 3.34
CA ASN A 360 -0.14 14.00 2.15
C ASN A 360 0.39 14.57 0.82
N GLY A 361 1.39 15.45 0.85
CA GLY A 361 1.97 16.09 -0.35
C GLY A 361 1.07 17.13 -1.01
N ASN A 362 -0.09 17.43 -0.42
CA ASN A 362 -1.10 18.35 -0.96
C ASN A 362 -1.68 19.29 0.13
N ASN A 363 -0.98 19.46 1.25
CA ASN A 363 -1.36 20.31 2.38
C ASN A 363 -2.70 19.91 3.04
N THR A 364 -2.97 18.61 3.15
CA THR A 364 -4.16 18.10 3.86
C THR A 364 -3.79 17.48 5.21
N ALA A 365 -4.79 17.24 6.06
CA ALA A 365 -4.62 16.58 7.34
C ALA A 365 -4.50 15.05 7.19
N ILE A 366 -3.70 14.41 8.05
CA ILE A 366 -3.64 12.96 8.18
C ILE A 366 -4.89 12.44 8.90
N ASP A 367 -5.32 13.14 9.96
CA ASP A 367 -6.50 12.77 10.74
C ASP A 367 -7.40 13.97 11.08
N GLY A 368 -8.63 13.66 11.49
CA GLY A 368 -9.65 14.63 11.88
C GLY A 368 -9.79 14.83 13.39
N CYS A 369 -8.87 14.32 14.21
CA CYS A 369 -9.06 14.30 15.66
C CYS A 369 -9.02 15.72 16.28
N GLY A 370 -8.15 16.61 15.78
CA GLY A 370 -8.14 18.02 16.22
C GLY A 370 -9.47 18.73 15.95
N PRO A 371 -9.96 18.79 14.70
CA PRO A 371 -11.27 19.36 14.37
C PRO A 371 -12.43 18.75 15.17
N GLN A 372 -12.46 17.41 15.33
CA GLN A 372 -13.50 16.72 16.09
C GLN A 372 -13.49 17.10 17.58
N ALA A 373 -12.31 17.35 18.15
CA ALA A 373 -12.14 17.81 19.52
C ALA A 373 -12.37 19.33 19.70
N GLY A 374 -12.64 20.07 18.62
CA GLY A 374 -12.84 21.52 18.64
C GLY A 374 -11.57 22.36 18.43
N TYR A 375 -10.45 21.72 18.08
CA TYR A 375 -9.14 22.34 17.82
C TYR A 375 -8.78 22.22 16.34
N SER A 376 -9.58 22.84 15.47
CA SER A 376 -9.32 22.81 14.03
C SER A 376 -8.20 23.80 13.66
N GLU A 377 -7.23 23.32 12.88
CA GLU A 377 -6.15 24.12 12.28
C GLU A 377 -6.45 24.54 10.82
N GLY A 378 -7.72 24.43 10.40
CA GLY A 378 -8.15 24.81 9.06
C GLY A 378 -8.19 23.66 8.05
N CYS A 379 -7.79 22.45 8.44
CA CYS A 379 -7.95 21.22 7.66
C CYS A 379 -8.86 20.21 8.36
N THR A 380 -9.44 19.32 7.57
CA THR A 380 -10.24 18.19 8.07
C THR A 380 -9.67 16.89 7.50
N GLY A 381 -9.80 15.81 8.26
CA GLY A 381 -9.34 14.48 7.91
C GLY A 381 -10.26 13.41 8.52
N PRO A 382 -10.08 12.13 8.16
CA PRO A 382 -10.84 11.04 8.76
C PRO A 382 -10.42 10.79 10.22
N LEU A 383 -11.34 10.28 11.04
CA LEU A 383 -10.96 9.75 12.37
C LEU A 383 -10.27 8.39 12.19
N PRO A 384 -9.08 8.18 12.78
CA PRO A 384 -8.38 6.91 12.69
C PRO A 384 -8.99 5.90 13.69
N ALA A 385 -8.62 4.62 13.56
CA ALA A 385 -9.00 3.60 14.55
C ALA A 385 -8.32 3.83 15.92
N SER A 386 -7.09 4.35 15.90
CA SER A 386 -6.36 4.86 17.06
C SER A 386 -5.38 5.93 16.59
N GLY A 387 -5.16 6.97 17.40
CA GLY A 387 -4.26 8.07 17.06
C GLY A 387 -2.78 7.76 17.27
N THR A 388 -1.93 8.60 16.67
CA THR A 388 -0.47 8.66 16.84
C THR A 388 -0.07 9.75 17.83
N ILE A 389 1.20 9.80 18.25
CA ILE A 389 1.70 10.80 19.21
C ILE A 389 1.38 12.25 18.81
N MET A 390 1.52 12.65 17.54
CA MET A 390 1.22 14.04 17.10
C MET A 390 -0.28 14.33 16.89
N SER A 391 -1.17 13.46 17.38
CA SER A 391 -2.61 13.55 17.17
C SER A 391 -3.38 13.92 18.44
N TYR A 392 -4.49 14.62 18.27
CA TYR A 392 -5.41 14.96 19.36
C TYR A 392 -6.47 13.88 19.60
N CYS A 393 -6.27 12.66 19.08
CA CYS A 393 -7.24 11.59 19.29
C CYS A 393 -7.42 11.18 20.76
N HIS A 394 -6.51 11.59 21.66
CA HIS A 394 -6.71 11.47 23.11
C HIS A 394 -7.93 12.26 23.62
N LEU A 395 -8.40 13.27 22.87
CA LEU A 395 -9.62 14.06 23.17
C LEU A 395 -10.88 13.47 22.53
N VAL A 396 -10.75 12.47 21.65
CA VAL A 396 -11.87 11.89 20.90
C VAL A 396 -12.29 10.56 21.53
N GLY A 397 -13.48 10.53 22.12
CA GLY A 397 -14.04 9.33 22.73
C GLY A 397 -14.11 8.15 21.76
N GLY A 398 -13.54 7.02 22.16
CA GLY A 398 -13.50 5.79 21.35
C GLY A 398 -12.32 5.66 20.37
N VAL A 399 -11.44 6.66 20.27
CA VAL A 399 -10.24 6.61 19.40
C VAL A 399 -8.96 6.47 20.21
N GLY A 400 -8.66 7.43 21.11
CA GLY A 400 -7.47 7.38 21.96
C GLY A 400 -6.14 7.42 21.19
N ILE A 401 -5.04 7.11 21.88
CA ILE A 401 -3.67 7.07 21.34
C ILE A 401 -3.10 5.68 21.55
N ASN A 402 -2.53 5.09 20.49
CA ASN A 402 -1.82 3.81 20.58
C ASN A 402 -0.32 4.02 20.36
N PHE A 403 0.49 3.69 21.37
CA PHE A 403 1.94 3.89 21.32
C PHE A 403 2.65 2.99 20.31
N THR A 404 2.04 1.86 19.89
CA THR A 404 2.56 1.11 18.74
C THR A 404 2.46 1.87 17.43
N ASN A 405 1.57 2.86 17.30
CA ASN A 405 1.55 3.71 16.10
C ASN A 405 2.71 4.73 16.10
N GLY A 406 3.33 4.99 17.27
CA GLY A 406 4.40 5.98 17.42
C GLY A 406 3.98 7.35 16.88
N PHE A 407 4.84 8.00 16.11
CA PHE A 407 4.52 9.26 15.43
C PHE A 407 3.70 9.05 14.14
N GLY A 408 3.51 7.80 13.70
CA GLY A 408 2.99 7.50 12.37
C GLY A 408 4.01 7.76 11.25
N THR A 409 3.70 7.33 10.03
CA THR A 409 4.68 7.32 8.94
C THR A 409 5.17 8.73 8.56
N GLN A 410 4.27 9.68 8.33
CA GLN A 410 4.64 11.02 7.86
C GLN A 410 5.28 11.89 8.94
N PRO A 411 4.70 12.04 10.15
CA PRO A 411 5.35 12.78 11.23
C PRO A 411 6.68 12.14 11.66
N GLY A 412 6.74 10.80 11.78
CA GLY A 412 7.98 10.09 12.09
C GLY A 412 9.07 10.27 11.04
N ASN A 413 8.71 10.24 9.74
CA ASN A 413 9.65 10.54 8.65
C ASN A 413 10.18 11.98 8.73
N LEU A 414 9.31 12.94 9.03
CA LEU A 414 9.71 14.35 9.17
C LEU A 414 10.67 14.53 10.35
N ILE A 415 10.33 13.99 11.52
CA ILE A 415 11.18 14.04 12.73
C ILE A 415 12.55 13.41 12.45
N ARG A 416 12.60 12.20 11.85
CA ARG A 416 13.86 11.57 11.42
C ARG A 416 14.67 12.46 10.49
N SER A 417 14.01 13.06 9.50
CA SER A 417 14.67 13.96 8.54
C SER A 417 15.26 15.18 9.24
N LYS A 418 14.51 15.82 10.14
CA LYS A 418 14.99 16.98 10.91
C LYS A 418 16.14 16.61 11.83
N TYR A 419 16.05 15.50 12.55
CA TYR A 419 17.15 14.98 13.36
C TYR A 419 18.41 14.67 12.54
N ASN A 420 18.28 13.95 11.42
CA ASN A 420 19.42 13.57 10.58
C ASN A 420 20.12 14.79 9.93
N ASN A 421 19.39 15.86 9.66
CA ASN A 421 19.91 17.08 9.06
C ASN A 421 20.33 18.15 10.09
N ALA A 422 20.14 17.92 11.39
CA ALA A 422 20.48 18.90 12.42
C ALA A 422 22.00 19.02 12.56
N ALA A 423 22.52 20.25 12.55
CA ALA A 423 23.96 20.52 12.57
C ALA A 423 24.70 19.97 13.80
N CYS A 424 23.98 19.73 14.91
CA CYS A 424 24.54 19.17 16.13
C CYS A 424 24.33 17.66 16.29
N ASN A 425 23.86 16.95 15.26
CA ASN A 425 23.72 15.49 15.31
C ASN A 425 25.08 14.81 15.04
N THR A 426 25.57 13.98 15.97
CA THR A 426 26.80 13.20 15.75
C THR A 426 26.68 11.71 16.09
N GLY A 427 25.47 11.16 16.35
CA GLY A 427 25.25 9.74 16.68
C GLY A 427 24.63 9.42 18.07
N THR A 428 25.37 8.69 18.93
CA THR A 428 24.85 7.95 20.12
C THR A 428 25.03 8.59 21.51
N CYS A 429 24.23 8.20 22.51
CA CYS A 429 24.19 8.87 23.83
C CYS A 429 25.26 8.44 24.85
N SER A 430 25.99 7.38 24.56
CA SER A 430 26.94 6.76 25.48
C SER A 430 28.08 6.10 24.72
N PRO A 431 29.21 5.77 25.38
CA PRO A 431 30.16 4.80 24.87
C PRO A 431 29.44 3.50 24.46
N PRO A 432 29.89 2.77 23.43
CA PRO A 432 29.17 1.60 22.97
C PRO A 432 29.18 0.50 24.04
N VAL A 433 28.18 -0.38 24.01
CA VAL A 433 28.17 -1.57 24.87
C VAL A 433 29.13 -2.64 24.33
N CYS A 434 29.65 -3.48 25.23
CA CYS A 434 30.54 -4.57 24.82
C CYS A 434 29.89 -5.52 23.83
N THR A 435 30.69 -6.02 22.89
CA THR A 435 30.25 -7.02 21.91
C THR A 435 30.89 -8.39 22.20
N SER A 436 30.49 -9.41 21.45
CA SER A 436 30.96 -10.79 21.60
C SER A 436 31.35 -11.40 20.26
N LEU A 437 32.31 -12.32 20.31
CA LEU A 437 32.75 -13.15 19.21
C LEU A 437 31.56 -14.00 18.73
N ILE A 438 31.37 -14.05 17.42
CA ILE A 438 30.35 -14.86 16.74
C ILE A 438 31.00 -16.11 16.17
N ASP A 439 32.11 -15.92 15.46
CA ASP A 439 32.85 -16.96 14.79
C ASP A 439 34.35 -16.68 14.91
N PRO A 440 35.15 -17.59 15.47
CA PRO A 440 34.74 -18.83 16.11
C PRO A 440 33.88 -18.58 17.34
N ALA A 441 32.84 -19.38 17.54
CA ALA A 441 31.93 -19.21 18.67
C ALA A 441 32.69 -19.35 20.02
N PRO A 442 32.30 -18.62 21.07
CA PRO A 442 32.93 -18.75 22.38
C PRO A 442 32.91 -20.19 22.89
N ASN A 443 34.08 -20.67 23.33
CA ASN A 443 34.40 -22.03 23.75
C ASN A 443 34.35 -23.10 22.64
N ALA A 444 34.35 -22.69 21.37
CA ALA A 444 34.50 -23.63 20.26
C ALA A 444 35.82 -24.41 20.38
N ILE A 445 35.79 -25.64 19.91
CA ILE A 445 36.96 -26.53 19.82
C ILE A 445 37.18 -26.93 18.36
N ASN A 446 38.40 -27.33 18.01
CA ASN A 446 38.78 -27.70 16.65
C ASN A 446 38.57 -26.58 15.61
N VAL A 447 38.85 -25.35 16.02
CA VAL A 447 38.78 -24.17 15.14
C VAL A 447 39.97 -24.17 14.17
N ASP A 448 39.74 -23.82 12.90
CA ASP A 448 40.81 -23.66 11.90
C ASP A 448 41.88 -22.70 12.42
N ILE A 449 43.15 -23.05 12.22
CA ILE A 449 44.25 -22.14 12.54
C ILE A 449 44.23 -20.86 11.70
N ASN A 450 43.61 -20.84 10.53
CA ASN A 450 43.44 -19.64 9.70
C ASN A 450 42.07 -18.99 9.87
N GLN A 451 41.37 -19.30 10.97
CA GLN A 451 40.05 -18.75 11.23
C GLN A 451 40.13 -17.23 11.49
N ASP A 452 39.42 -16.48 10.65
CA ASP A 452 39.10 -15.07 10.89
C ASP A 452 38.18 -14.93 12.11
N LEU A 453 38.40 -13.87 12.87
CA LEU A 453 37.59 -13.51 14.02
C LEU A 453 36.43 -12.61 13.55
N PHE A 454 35.20 -12.98 13.86
CA PHE A 454 33.99 -12.23 13.58
C PHE A 454 33.24 -11.92 14.88
N TRP A 455 32.64 -10.73 14.99
CA TRP A 455 31.87 -10.32 16.17
C TRP A 455 30.67 -9.47 15.80
N ASN A 456 29.73 -9.30 16.74
CA ASN A 456 28.55 -8.45 16.49
C ASN A 456 28.96 -6.98 16.40
N ASN A 457 28.31 -6.21 15.54
CA ASN A 457 28.46 -4.76 15.60
C ASN A 457 27.98 -4.24 16.98
N ALA A 458 28.61 -3.18 17.50
CA ALA A 458 28.19 -2.51 18.72
C ALA A 458 27.54 -1.18 18.36
N GLN A 459 26.30 -0.99 18.81
CA GLN A 459 25.55 0.22 18.49
C GLN A 459 26.30 1.46 18.98
N GLY A 460 26.53 2.39 18.06
CA GLY A 460 27.25 3.64 18.34
C GLY A 460 28.76 3.53 18.36
N ALA A 461 29.35 2.40 17.96
CA ALA A 461 30.79 2.28 17.81
C ALA A 461 31.31 3.06 16.60
N ASN A 462 32.40 3.79 16.78
CA ASN A 462 33.27 4.29 15.71
C ASN A 462 34.40 3.30 15.37
N GLY A 463 34.65 2.31 16.23
CA GLY A 463 35.59 1.24 15.98
C GLY A 463 35.70 0.24 17.12
N PHE A 464 36.67 -0.66 17.02
CA PHE A 464 36.93 -1.71 18.01
C PHE A 464 38.42 -1.81 18.31
N TYR A 465 38.77 -2.01 19.58
CA TYR A 465 40.08 -2.49 19.99
C TYR A 465 40.05 -4.00 20.17
N LEU A 466 41.00 -4.70 19.55
CA LEU A 466 41.20 -6.15 19.69
C LEU A 466 42.45 -6.47 20.50
N THR A 467 42.32 -7.40 21.43
CA THR A 467 43.44 -8.05 22.12
C THR A 467 43.30 -9.55 21.97
N VAL A 468 44.38 -10.22 21.55
CA VAL A 468 44.39 -11.66 21.29
C VAL A 468 45.66 -12.29 21.87
N GLY A 469 45.52 -13.41 22.57
CA GLY A 469 46.63 -14.13 23.17
C GLY A 469 46.37 -15.62 23.37
N THR A 470 47.41 -16.34 23.80
CA THR A 470 47.37 -17.80 24.02
C THR A 470 47.20 -18.20 25.49
N THR A 471 46.98 -17.22 26.37
CA THR A 471 46.72 -17.38 27.81
C THR A 471 45.68 -16.34 28.24
N PRO A 472 44.93 -16.54 29.35
CA PRO A 472 44.02 -15.51 29.85
C PRO A 472 44.72 -14.16 30.07
N GLY A 473 44.17 -13.07 29.51
CA GLY A 473 44.77 -11.74 29.52
C GLY A 473 46.03 -11.58 28.66
N GLY A 474 46.37 -12.58 27.84
CA GLY A 474 47.55 -12.59 26.98
C GLY A 474 47.43 -11.61 25.80
N THR A 475 48.58 -11.09 25.36
CA THR A 475 48.66 -10.07 24.29
C THR A 475 49.65 -10.46 23.19
N ASN A 476 50.05 -11.73 23.14
CA ASN A 476 51.14 -12.22 22.30
C ASN A 476 50.78 -12.39 20.81
N ILE A 477 49.49 -12.27 20.44
CA ILE A 477 49.05 -12.28 19.04
C ILE A 477 48.64 -10.86 18.64
N LEU A 478 47.73 -10.22 19.38
CA LEU A 478 47.36 -8.81 19.24
C LEU A 478 47.30 -8.14 20.61
N ASN A 479 47.73 -6.88 20.68
CA ASN A 479 47.72 -6.10 21.92
C ASN A 479 46.97 -4.78 21.73
N ASN A 480 45.71 -4.74 22.13
CA ASN A 480 44.86 -3.54 22.10
C ASN A 480 44.96 -2.76 20.77
N VAL A 481 44.85 -3.47 19.66
CA VAL A 481 44.97 -2.94 18.30
C VAL A 481 43.64 -2.34 17.88
N ASP A 482 43.64 -1.08 17.46
CA ASP A 482 42.47 -0.45 16.84
C ASP A 482 42.28 -1.04 15.43
N VAL A 483 41.17 -1.73 15.20
CA VAL A 483 40.83 -2.33 13.91
C VAL A 483 39.83 -1.48 13.12
N GLY A 484 39.45 -0.30 13.62
CA GLY A 484 38.44 0.57 13.03
C GLY A 484 37.03 -0.03 13.13
N LEU A 485 36.07 0.53 12.37
CA LEU A 485 34.68 0.08 12.34
C LEU A 485 34.50 -1.15 11.45
N VAL A 486 35.09 -2.26 11.88
CA VAL A 486 34.96 -3.57 11.23
C VAL A 486 34.38 -4.58 12.21
N THR A 487 33.75 -5.63 11.69
CA THR A 487 33.21 -6.75 12.49
C THR A 487 33.93 -8.06 12.19
N SER A 488 35.11 -7.96 11.56
CA SER A 488 35.96 -9.08 11.19
C SER A 488 37.44 -8.71 11.28
N TYR A 489 38.29 -9.66 11.65
CA TYR A 489 39.74 -9.49 11.64
C TYR A 489 40.45 -10.83 11.39
N ASP A 490 41.41 -10.83 10.48
CA ASP A 490 42.32 -11.95 10.22
C ASP A 490 43.53 -11.85 11.17
N PRO A 491 43.66 -12.74 12.18
CA PRO A 491 44.81 -12.76 13.08
C PRO A 491 46.06 -13.43 12.47
N GLY A 492 45.97 -13.91 11.24
CA GLY A 492 46.93 -14.82 10.62
C GLY A 492 46.81 -16.24 11.18
N ALA A 493 47.76 -17.10 10.81
CA ALA A 493 47.79 -18.48 11.27
C ALA A 493 48.02 -18.59 12.79
N LEU A 494 47.01 -19.08 13.50
CA LEU A 494 47.01 -19.35 14.93
C LEU A 494 47.78 -20.66 15.24
N PRO A 495 48.34 -20.81 16.44
CA PRO A 495 49.03 -22.04 16.84
C PRO A 495 48.05 -23.21 17.00
N PHE A 496 48.45 -24.42 16.58
CA PHE A 496 47.65 -25.64 16.75
C PHE A 496 47.43 -25.99 18.24
N ASN A 497 46.31 -26.65 18.54
CA ASN A 497 45.93 -27.19 19.85
C ASN A 497 46.15 -26.21 21.00
N THR A 498 45.79 -24.94 20.77
CA THR A 498 46.06 -23.85 21.69
C THR A 498 44.76 -23.12 22.01
N SER A 499 44.56 -22.80 23.29
CA SER A 499 43.47 -21.91 23.70
C SER A 499 43.81 -20.49 23.27
N ILE A 500 42.99 -19.91 22.41
CA ILE A 500 43.07 -18.52 21.98
C ILE A 500 42.07 -17.70 22.78
N TYR A 501 42.53 -16.62 23.36
CA TYR A 501 41.76 -15.67 24.15
C TYR A 501 41.63 -14.37 23.36
N VAL A 502 40.40 -13.87 23.22
CA VAL A 502 40.03 -12.70 22.43
C VAL A 502 39.23 -11.74 23.31
N LYS A 503 39.67 -10.49 23.39
CA LYS A 503 38.92 -9.39 24.02
C LYS A 503 38.63 -8.32 22.97
N ILE A 504 37.35 -7.98 22.83
CA ILE A 504 36.86 -6.98 21.89
C ILE A 504 36.28 -5.81 22.69
N VAL A 505 36.80 -4.61 22.46
CA VAL A 505 36.37 -3.39 23.14
C VAL A 505 35.91 -2.38 22.10
N PRO A 506 34.59 -2.28 21.86
CA PRO A 506 34.03 -1.22 21.04
C PRO A 506 34.35 0.17 21.62
N TYR A 507 34.52 1.17 20.76
CA TYR A 507 34.73 2.55 21.19
C TYR A 507 33.99 3.54 20.29
N ASN A 508 33.74 4.74 20.80
CA ASN A 508 33.30 5.89 20.03
C ASN A 508 33.93 7.17 20.56
N ASN A 509 33.54 8.31 20.01
CA ASN A 509 34.05 9.62 20.44
C ASN A 509 33.74 9.97 21.91
N LEU A 510 32.82 9.24 22.57
CA LEU A 510 32.48 9.40 23.99
C LEU A 510 33.31 8.49 24.90
N GLY A 511 33.97 7.48 24.35
CA GLY A 511 34.88 6.59 25.08
C GLY A 511 34.81 5.14 24.67
N ASN A 512 35.55 4.30 25.40
CA ASN A 512 35.57 2.85 25.22
C ASN A 512 34.44 2.19 26.02
N ALA A 513 33.91 1.09 25.49
CA ALA A 513 33.05 0.18 26.24
C ALA A 513 33.77 -0.31 27.52
N THR A 514 33.10 -0.27 28.66
CA THR A 514 33.66 -0.73 29.94
C THR A 514 33.12 -2.12 30.30
N GLY A 515 33.90 -2.92 31.03
CA GLY A 515 33.46 -4.25 31.50
C GLY A 515 33.53 -5.39 30.46
N CYS A 516 34.14 -5.17 29.29
CA CYS A 516 34.17 -6.21 28.25
C CYS A 516 34.97 -7.44 28.69
N LEU A 517 34.30 -8.59 28.69
CA LEU A 517 34.87 -9.88 29.09
C LEU A 517 35.69 -10.48 27.96
N GLU A 518 36.76 -11.18 28.33
CA GLU A 518 37.57 -11.98 27.41
C GLU A 518 36.85 -13.29 27.09
N GLN A 519 36.89 -13.69 25.83
CA GLN A 519 36.27 -14.92 25.30
C GLN A 519 37.37 -15.82 24.78
N SER A 520 37.13 -17.12 24.68
CA SER A 520 38.18 -18.05 24.23
C SER A 520 37.66 -19.17 23.35
N PHE A 521 38.52 -19.75 22.53
CA PHE A 521 38.27 -20.96 21.74
C PHE A 521 39.55 -21.80 21.65
N VAL A 522 39.47 -23.04 21.19
CA VAL A 522 40.61 -23.94 21.05
C VAL A 522 40.81 -24.30 19.58
N THR A 523 41.99 -24.01 19.06
CA THR A 523 42.39 -24.35 17.69
C THR A 523 42.58 -25.85 17.52
N GLU A 524 42.45 -26.33 16.28
CA GLU A 524 42.57 -27.73 15.91
C GLU A 524 43.92 -28.36 16.23
N THR A 525 43.95 -29.68 16.36
CA THR A 525 45.19 -30.43 16.55
C THR A 525 45.94 -30.62 15.24
N SER A 526 47.27 -30.60 15.28
CA SER A 526 48.09 -30.93 14.11
C SER A 526 48.00 -32.43 13.82
N GLY A 527 47.42 -32.81 12.69
CA GLY A 527 47.21 -34.20 12.28
C GLY A 527 46.67 -34.31 10.85
N PRO A 528 46.61 -35.53 10.27
CA PRO A 528 46.08 -35.73 8.92
C PRO A 528 44.62 -35.25 8.82
N PRO A 529 44.22 -34.64 7.68
CA PRO A 529 42.89 -34.06 7.55
C PRO A 529 41.81 -35.13 7.69
N GLN A 530 40.67 -34.76 8.24
CA GLN A 530 39.51 -35.64 8.40
C GLN A 530 38.43 -35.31 7.38
N CYS A 531 37.55 -36.27 7.06
CA CYS A 531 36.42 -36.00 6.19
C CYS A 531 35.52 -34.90 6.77
N THR A 532 35.02 -34.03 5.90
CA THR A 532 34.07 -32.97 6.24
C THR A 532 32.71 -33.19 5.56
N GLN A 533 31.73 -32.36 5.89
CA GLN A 533 30.35 -32.44 5.46
C GLN A 533 29.81 -31.07 5.04
N LEU A 534 28.81 -31.07 4.17
CA LEU A 534 28.06 -29.89 3.76
C LEU A 534 27.39 -29.21 4.97
N THR A 535 27.55 -27.89 5.05
CA THR A 535 26.81 -27.01 5.97
C THR A 535 25.66 -26.33 5.25
N SER A 536 25.77 -26.13 3.93
CA SER A 536 24.67 -25.66 3.08
C SER A 536 24.86 -26.11 1.63
N PRO A 537 23.86 -26.69 0.96
CA PRO A 537 22.62 -27.21 1.51
C PRO A 537 22.89 -28.37 2.48
N LEU A 538 22.07 -28.51 3.52
CA LEU A 538 22.18 -29.66 4.41
C LEU A 538 21.93 -30.98 3.67
N ASN A 539 22.61 -32.05 4.09
CA ASN A 539 22.36 -33.39 3.56
C ASN A 539 20.89 -33.80 3.74
N GLY A 540 20.25 -34.21 2.64
CA GLY A 540 18.84 -34.52 2.53
C GLY A 540 17.91 -33.32 2.38
N ALA A 541 18.44 -32.09 2.19
CA ALA A 541 17.60 -30.92 1.94
C ALA A 541 16.75 -31.08 0.67
N ILE A 542 15.58 -30.47 0.65
CA ILE A 542 14.65 -30.44 -0.49
C ILE A 542 14.31 -28.99 -0.83
N ASN A 543 13.80 -28.75 -2.04
CA ASN A 543 13.47 -27.41 -2.53
C ASN A 543 14.66 -26.43 -2.48
N VAL A 544 15.85 -26.93 -2.79
CA VAL A 544 17.07 -26.12 -2.81
C VAL A 544 17.13 -25.32 -4.10
N SER A 545 17.46 -24.02 -4.00
CA SER A 545 17.62 -23.13 -5.16
C SER A 545 18.56 -23.73 -6.21
N LEU A 546 18.27 -23.46 -7.49
CA LEU A 546 19.11 -23.90 -8.60
C LEU A 546 20.46 -23.16 -8.62
N SER A 547 20.52 -21.97 -8.04
CA SER A 547 21.72 -21.13 -7.95
C SER A 547 22.43 -21.27 -6.59
N VAL A 548 22.26 -22.40 -5.92
CA VAL A 548 22.80 -22.57 -4.57
C VAL A 548 24.33 -22.65 -4.59
N VAL A 549 24.97 -21.85 -3.73
CA VAL A 549 26.39 -21.98 -3.41
C VAL A 549 26.53 -23.10 -2.39
N LEU A 550 27.41 -24.06 -2.67
CA LEU A 550 27.73 -25.15 -1.76
C LEU A 550 28.70 -24.63 -0.70
N HIS A 551 28.42 -24.89 0.56
CA HIS A 551 29.29 -24.62 1.70
C HIS A 551 29.48 -25.91 2.50
N TRP A 552 30.68 -26.12 3.01
CA TRP A 552 31.00 -27.24 3.90
C TRP A 552 31.74 -26.77 5.13
N ALA A 553 31.72 -27.61 6.17
CA ALA A 553 32.50 -27.35 7.37
C ALA A 553 34.00 -27.47 7.06
N HIS A 554 34.81 -26.80 7.85
CA HIS A 554 36.26 -27.01 7.80
C HIS A 554 36.62 -28.47 8.12
N SER A 555 37.56 -29.04 7.37
CA SER A 555 38.18 -30.33 7.73
C SER A 555 39.11 -30.12 8.92
N VAL A 556 38.99 -30.93 9.97
CA VAL A 556 39.92 -30.87 11.11
C VAL A 556 41.26 -31.50 10.71
N GLY A 557 42.38 -30.77 10.86
CA GLY A 557 43.75 -31.25 10.62
C GLY A 557 44.61 -30.29 9.78
N ASN A 558 45.60 -30.84 9.06
CA ASN A 558 46.54 -30.07 8.23
C ASN A 558 46.19 -30.10 6.73
N GLN A 559 44.93 -29.87 6.39
CA GLN A 559 44.46 -29.77 5.00
C GLN A 559 45.15 -28.62 4.27
N THR A 560 45.34 -28.85 2.97
CA THR A 560 45.84 -27.87 2.00
C THR A 560 44.83 -27.60 0.89
N GLY A 561 43.69 -28.29 0.91
CA GLY A 561 42.54 -28.01 0.05
C GLY A 561 41.51 -29.12 -0.02
N TYR A 562 40.54 -28.95 -0.92
CA TYR A 562 39.42 -29.88 -1.13
C TYR A 562 39.26 -30.25 -2.61
N LYS A 563 38.81 -31.48 -2.85
CA LYS A 563 38.34 -31.95 -4.16
C LYS A 563 36.85 -32.27 -4.10
N LEU A 564 36.10 -31.77 -5.08
CA LEU A 564 34.65 -31.98 -5.19
C LEU A 564 34.30 -32.95 -6.31
N THR A 565 33.40 -33.89 -6.01
CA THR A 565 32.73 -34.72 -7.01
C THR A 565 31.23 -34.50 -6.91
N ILE A 566 30.60 -34.01 -7.97
CA ILE A 566 29.19 -33.59 -7.99
C ILE A 566 28.48 -34.17 -9.22
N GLY A 567 27.31 -34.77 -9.00
CA GLY A 567 26.50 -35.34 -10.08
C GLY A 567 25.02 -35.48 -9.74
N THR A 568 24.21 -35.83 -10.74
CA THR A 568 22.75 -36.05 -10.62
C THR A 568 22.38 -37.50 -10.33
N THR A 569 23.39 -38.36 -10.13
CA THR A 569 23.26 -39.79 -9.78
C THR A 569 24.28 -40.11 -8.67
N PRO A 570 24.05 -41.14 -7.84
CA PRO A 570 25.02 -41.55 -6.82
C PRO A 570 26.40 -41.85 -7.45
N GLY A 571 27.44 -41.11 -7.05
CA GLY A 571 28.79 -41.23 -7.62
C GLY A 571 28.98 -40.60 -9.00
N GLY A 572 27.96 -39.92 -9.52
CA GLY A 572 28.03 -39.19 -10.79
C GLY A 572 28.96 -37.99 -10.72
N THR A 573 29.44 -37.57 -11.89
CA THR A 573 30.44 -36.50 -12.03
C THR A 573 30.03 -35.44 -13.07
N GLN A 574 28.73 -35.34 -13.37
CA GLN A 574 28.20 -34.51 -14.45
C GLN A 574 28.40 -33.00 -14.20
N ILE A 575 28.51 -32.59 -12.94
CA ILE A 575 28.66 -31.18 -12.55
C ILE A 575 30.12 -30.89 -12.17
N ALA A 576 30.75 -31.79 -11.39
CA ALA A 576 32.17 -31.69 -11.06
C ALA A 576 32.78 -33.09 -10.89
N ASN A 577 34.03 -33.27 -11.33
CA ASN A 577 34.75 -34.54 -11.23
C ASN A 577 36.10 -34.34 -10.56
N GLN A 578 36.23 -34.69 -9.27
CA GLN A 578 37.47 -34.52 -8.50
C GLN A 578 38.06 -33.10 -8.64
N LEU A 579 37.19 -32.10 -8.77
CA LEU A 579 37.56 -30.73 -9.03
C LEU A 579 38.27 -30.17 -7.80
N ASN A 580 39.55 -29.82 -7.94
CA ASN A 580 40.30 -29.16 -6.88
C ASN A 580 39.87 -27.70 -6.77
N VAL A 581 39.31 -27.32 -5.62
CA VAL A 581 38.85 -25.95 -5.32
C VAL A 581 39.82 -25.18 -4.43
N GLY A 582 40.96 -25.77 -4.08
CA GLY A 582 41.91 -25.19 -3.14
C GLY A 582 41.41 -25.27 -1.70
N ASN A 583 42.05 -24.50 -0.80
CA ASN A 583 41.66 -24.44 0.62
C ASN A 583 40.56 -23.40 0.84
N VAL A 584 39.37 -23.71 0.35
CA VAL A 584 38.15 -22.93 0.53
C VAL A 584 37.05 -23.83 1.09
N ASN A 585 36.07 -23.23 1.74
CA ASN A 585 34.93 -23.95 2.32
C ASN A 585 33.62 -23.71 1.56
N PHE A 586 33.74 -23.29 0.28
CA PHE A 586 32.60 -23.04 -0.59
C PHE A 586 32.90 -23.35 -2.05
N TYR A 587 31.84 -23.57 -2.84
CA TYR A 587 31.89 -23.71 -4.28
C TYR A 587 30.58 -23.22 -4.91
N ASP A 588 30.69 -22.28 -5.84
CA ASP A 588 29.58 -21.79 -6.66
C ASP A 588 29.57 -22.53 -8.01
N PRO A 589 28.57 -23.38 -8.30
CA PRO A 589 28.47 -24.03 -9.60
C PRO A 589 28.35 -23.01 -10.74
N PRO A 590 29.06 -23.18 -11.87
CA PRO A 590 29.11 -22.18 -12.96
C PRO A 590 27.78 -22.01 -13.74
N GLY A 591 26.71 -22.68 -13.34
CA GLY A 591 25.38 -22.58 -13.94
C GLY A 591 24.30 -23.13 -13.02
N LEU A 592 23.04 -22.89 -13.38
CA LEU A 592 21.89 -23.38 -12.61
C LEU A 592 21.88 -24.92 -12.55
N LEU A 593 21.65 -25.45 -11.37
CA LEU A 593 21.38 -26.87 -11.17
C LEU A 593 20.04 -27.25 -11.83
N PRO A 594 19.85 -28.51 -12.26
CA PRO A 594 18.61 -28.95 -12.89
C PRO A 594 17.44 -28.99 -11.90
N TYR A 595 16.21 -28.69 -12.36
CA TYR A 595 14.99 -28.81 -11.57
C TYR A 595 14.69 -30.25 -11.14
N THR A 596 13.98 -30.42 -10.02
CA THR A 596 13.47 -31.70 -9.51
C THR A 596 14.54 -32.81 -9.47
N SER A 597 15.78 -32.43 -9.23
CA SER A 597 16.94 -33.31 -9.35
C SER A 597 17.62 -33.48 -8.00
N THR A 598 17.94 -34.73 -7.65
CA THR A 598 18.81 -35.01 -6.51
C THR A 598 20.27 -34.83 -6.93
N ILE A 599 20.94 -33.87 -6.32
CA ILE A 599 22.35 -33.57 -6.51
C ILE A 599 23.15 -34.29 -5.43
N TYR A 600 24.13 -35.08 -5.85
CA TYR A 600 25.05 -35.82 -4.99
C TYR A 600 26.38 -35.09 -4.94
N VAL A 601 26.90 -34.83 -3.75
CA VAL A 601 28.14 -34.09 -3.50
C VAL A 601 29.05 -34.94 -2.63
N LYS A 602 30.30 -35.13 -3.05
CA LYS A 602 31.37 -35.70 -2.23
C LYS A 602 32.49 -34.69 -2.10
N ILE A 603 32.80 -34.33 -0.86
CA ILE A 603 33.92 -33.45 -0.50
C ILE A 603 35.06 -34.33 -0.01
N THR A 604 36.24 -34.18 -0.63
CA THR A 604 37.45 -34.94 -0.29
C THR A 604 38.56 -33.95 0.10
N PRO A 605 38.80 -33.72 1.39
CA PRO A 605 39.93 -32.94 1.85
C PRO A 605 41.26 -33.62 1.46
N TYR A 606 42.32 -32.83 1.26
CA TYR A 606 43.66 -33.35 1.04
C TYR A 606 44.70 -32.50 1.77
N GLY A 607 45.77 -33.14 2.24
CA GLY A 607 46.90 -32.50 2.92
C GLY A 607 48.23 -32.89 2.28
N ALA A 608 49.34 -32.64 2.98
CA ALA A 608 50.69 -33.02 2.52
C ALA A 608 50.85 -34.53 2.24
N ASN A 609 50.02 -35.37 2.87
CA ASN A 609 50.03 -36.83 2.71
C ASN A 609 49.04 -37.35 1.64
N GLY A 610 48.39 -36.46 0.87
CA GLY A 610 47.42 -36.81 -0.17
C GLY A 610 45.96 -36.73 0.27
N ASP A 611 45.08 -37.36 -0.52
CA ASP A 611 43.62 -37.30 -0.38
C ASP A 611 43.14 -38.14 0.82
N VAL A 612 42.18 -37.62 1.58
CA VAL A 612 41.54 -38.36 2.67
C VAL A 612 40.63 -39.46 2.09
N SER A 613 40.90 -40.71 2.46
CA SER A 613 40.07 -41.85 2.04
C SER A 613 38.81 -42.00 2.89
N GLY A 614 37.73 -42.52 2.30
CA GLY A 614 36.52 -42.93 3.06
C GLY A 614 35.46 -41.86 3.27
N CYS A 615 35.58 -40.67 2.68
CA CYS A 615 34.58 -39.62 2.83
C CYS A 615 33.24 -39.99 2.17
N SER A 616 32.15 -39.77 2.91
CA SER A 616 30.78 -40.04 2.49
C SER A 616 30.32 -39.08 1.39
N THR A 617 29.36 -39.54 0.59
CA THR A 617 28.61 -38.69 -0.35
C THR A 617 27.34 -38.21 0.33
N GLU A 618 27.06 -36.92 0.21
CA GLU A 618 25.84 -36.26 0.67
C GLU A 618 24.96 -35.88 -0.51
N SER A 619 23.69 -35.55 -0.28
CA SER A 619 22.81 -35.14 -1.38
C SER A 619 21.75 -34.14 -0.97
N PHE A 620 21.21 -33.41 -1.92
CA PHE A 620 20.03 -32.54 -1.74
C PHE A 620 19.18 -32.53 -3.01
N THR A 621 17.92 -32.11 -2.91
CA THR A 621 16.98 -32.06 -4.05
C THR A 621 16.63 -30.61 -4.37
N THR A 622 16.75 -30.25 -5.65
CA THR A 622 16.45 -28.91 -6.16
C THR A 622 14.94 -28.64 -6.25
N LEU A 623 14.58 -27.36 -6.38
CA LEU A 623 13.20 -26.86 -6.53
C LEU A 623 12.38 -27.68 -7.56
N THR A 624 11.09 -27.85 -7.27
CA THR A 624 10.12 -28.49 -8.18
C THR A 624 9.15 -27.44 -8.70
N PRO A 625 9.08 -27.21 -10.03
CA PRO A 625 8.11 -26.29 -10.62
C PRO A 625 6.66 -26.72 -10.32
N ILE A 626 5.79 -25.76 -10.01
CA ILE A 626 4.35 -25.97 -9.90
C ILE A 626 3.67 -25.82 -11.27
N ASN A 627 2.44 -26.32 -11.37
CA ASN A 627 1.71 -26.29 -12.64
C ASN A 627 1.45 -24.83 -13.06
N GLY A 628 1.78 -24.51 -14.31
CA GLY A 628 1.71 -23.15 -14.82
C GLY A 628 2.92 -22.25 -14.51
N ASP A 629 3.99 -22.74 -13.88
CA ASP A 629 5.22 -21.92 -13.65
C ASP A 629 5.88 -21.44 -14.94
N PHE A 630 5.73 -22.19 -16.02
CA PHE A 630 6.28 -21.84 -17.31
C PHE A 630 5.18 -21.88 -18.35
N CYS A 631 5.32 -21.10 -19.41
CA CYS A 631 4.39 -21.10 -20.53
C CYS A 631 4.20 -22.51 -21.11
N SER A 632 5.25 -23.34 -21.14
CA SER A 632 5.16 -24.73 -21.60
C SER A 632 4.32 -25.64 -20.69
N MET A 633 4.08 -25.21 -19.45
CA MET A 633 3.26 -25.87 -18.44
C MET A 633 1.92 -25.13 -18.22
N ALA A 634 1.54 -24.23 -19.13
CA ALA A 634 0.36 -23.39 -18.98
C ALA A 634 -0.93 -24.21 -18.75
N ILE A 635 -1.75 -23.73 -17.83
CA ILE A 635 -2.99 -24.39 -17.40
C ILE A 635 -4.12 -24.09 -18.39
N SER A 636 -4.81 -25.12 -18.88
CA SER A 636 -5.94 -24.92 -19.80
C SER A 636 -7.09 -24.13 -19.15
N LEU A 637 -7.44 -22.97 -19.73
CA LEU A 637 -8.53 -22.10 -19.28
C LEU A 637 -9.70 -22.12 -20.30
N PRO A 638 -10.70 -23.02 -20.12
CA PRO A 638 -11.79 -23.17 -21.07
C PRO A 638 -12.73 -21.95 -21.06
N CYS A 639 -13.52 -21.79 -22.12
CA CYS A 639 -14.56 -20.77 -22.17
C CYS A 639 -15.62 -21.02 -21.08
N GLY A 640 -16.01 -19.97 -20.34
CA GLY A 640 -16.85 -20.08 -19.14
C GLY A 640 -16.12 -20.66 -17.92
N GLY A 641 -14.80 -20.86 -18.01
CA GLY A 641 -13.98 -21.42 -16.94
C GLY A 641 -13.79 -20.44 -15.78
N SER A 642 -13.74 -20.99 -14.57
CA SER A 642 -13.34 -20.31 -13.34
C SER A 642 -12.40 -21.24 -12.58
N LEU A 643 -11.15 -20.82 -12.39
CA LEU A 643 -10.08 -21.64 -11.79
C LEU A 643 -9.43 -20.87 -10.65
N THR A 644 -9.12 -21.56 -9.55
CA THR A 644 -8.33 -21.00 -8.46
C THR A 644 -6.84 -21.20 -8.74
N GLY A 645 -6.04 -20.15 -8.58
CA GLY A 645 -4.59 -20.16 -8.71
C GLY A 645 -3.90 -19.58 -7.47
N ASN A 646 -2.59 -19.79 -7.36
CA ASN A 646 -1.76 -19.22 -6.31
C ASN A 646 -0.32 -18.99 -6.81
N THR A 647 0.15 -17.74 -6.78
CA THR A 647 1.51 -17.35 -7.22
C THR A 647 2.57 -17.46 -6.11
N THR A 648 2.23 -17.83 -4.87
CA THR A 648 3.19 -17.83 -3.73
C THR A 648 4.42 -18.71 -3.95
N LEU A 649 4.30 -19.78 -4.72
CA LEU A 649 5.43 -20.68 -5.05
C LEU A 649 5.80 -20.61 -6.54
N ALA A 650 5.28 -19.60 -7.26
CA ALA A 650 5.61 -19.40 -8.66
C ALA A 650 7.09 -19.07 -8.83
N LEU A 651 7.67 -19.51 -9.94
CA LEU A 651 9.03 -19.18 -10.34
C LEU A 651 9.04 -17.98 -11.30
N ASP A 652 10.19 -17.32 -11.41
CA ASP A 652 10.35 -16.21 -12.37
C ASP A 652 10.01 -16.67 -13.79
N ASP A 653 9.42 -15.77 -14.58
CA ASP A 653 8.94 -16.01 -15.95
C ASP A 653 9.89 -15.41 -17.01
N PRO A 654 11.05 -16.03 -17.30
CA PRO A 654 12.05 -15.45 -18.21
C PRO A 654 11.56 -15.31 -19.65
N GLU A 655 10.54 -16.06 -20.06
CA GLU A 655 9.90 -15.93 -21.37
C GLU A 655 8.91 -14.75 -21.47
N ALA A 656 8.46 -14.18 -20.35
CA ALA A 656 7.50 -13.08 -20.33
C ALA A 656 8.20 -11.73 -20.62
N PHE A 657 7.48 -10.80 -21.25
CA PHE A 657 7.96 -9.43 -21.48
C PHE A 657 6.81 -8.44 -21.40
N THR A 658 7.09 -7.17 -21.15
CA THR A 658 6.06 -6.13 -20.99
C THR A 658 5.05 -6.14 -22.14
N CYS A 659 3.79 -6.36 -21.77
CA CYS A 659 2.67 -6.36 -22.69
C CYS A 659 1.46 -5.73 -22.00
N GLY A 660 1.18 -4.46 -22.28
CA GLY A 660 0.21 -3.63 -21.56
C GLY A 660 0.68 -3.21 -20.16
N THR A 661 1.17 -4.17 -19.35
CA THR A 661 1.80 -3.94 -18.06
C THR A 661 3.14 -4.67 -17.96
N ASP A 662 4.05 -4.20 -17.10
CA ASP A 662 5.39 -4.77 -16.89
C ASP A 662 5.37 -6.10 -16.11
N ILE A 663 6.44 -6.88 -16.25
CA ILE A 663 6.62 -8.13 -15.48
C ILE A 663 7.35 -7.78 -14.18
N SER A 664 6.63 -7.84 -13.07
CA SER A 664 7.09 -7.36 -11.76
C SER A 664 7.07 -8.43 -10.68
N ALA A 665 6.53 -9.62 -10.96
CA ALA A 665 6.50 -10.74 -10.02
C ALA A 665 6.45 -12.09 -10.77
N PRO A 666 6.88 -13.19 -10.13
CA PRO A 666 6.55 -14.54 -10.57
C PRO A 666 5.05 -14.74 -10.76
N GLY A 667 4.66 -15.43 -11.83
CA GLY A 667 3.28 -15.65 -12.20
C GLY A 667 2.94 -17.08 -12.57
N ILE A 668 1.66 -17.30 -12.86
CA ILE A 668 1.15 -18.59 -13.33
C ILE A 668 0.53 -18.41 -14.71
N TRP A 669 0.95 -19.26 -15.63
CA TRP A 669 0.50 -19.31 -17.01
C TRP A 669 -0.76 -20.13 -17.19
N TYR A 670 -1.67 -19.58 -18.00
CA TYR A 670 -2.87 -20.23 -18.51
C TYR A 670 -2.87 -20.20 -20.03
N THR A 671 -3.56 -21.14 -20.67
CA THR A 671 -3.65 -21.22 -22.13
C THR A 671 -5.03 -21.61 -22.64
N PHE A 672 -5.36 -21.15 -23.84
CA PHE A 672 -6.51 -21.62 -24.61
C PHE A 672 -6.36 -21.39 -26.11
N VAL A 673 -7.13 -22.12 -26.90
CA VAL A 673 -7.24 -21.90 -28.35
C VAL A 673 -8.39 -20.92 -28.64
N GLY A 674 -8.10 -19.89 -29.43
CA GLY A 674 -9.08 -18.93 -29.93
C GLY A 674 -10.08 -19.60 -30.86
N ASN A 675 -11.32 -19.11 -30.83
CA ASN A 675 -12.44 -19.67 -31.57
C ASN A 675 -13.17 -18.62 -32.44
N GLY A 676 -12.58 -17.43 -32.62
CA GLY A 676 -13.21 -16.32 -33.34
C GLY A 676 -14.13 -15.45 -32.48
N GLN A 677 -14.36 -15.82 -31.20
CA GLN A 677 -15.16 -15.04 -30.26
C GLN A 677 -14.30 -14.02 -29.50
N ASN A 678 -14.97 -13.04 -28.90
CA ASN A 678 -14.34 -12.12 -27.96
C ASN A 678 -14.16 -12.82 -26.62
N VAL A 679 -13.09 -12.49 -25.90
CA VAL A 679 -12.82 -13.03 -24.57
C VAL A 679 -12.67 -11.92 -23.54
N ILE A 680 -13.10 -12.22 -22.32
CA ILE A 680 -12.81 -11.44 -21.11
C ILE A 680 -12.09 -12.37 -20.14
N ILE A 681 -10.93 -11.95 -19.66
CA ILE A 681 -10.16 -12.64 -18.64
C ILE A 681 -10.08 -11.74 -17.41
N ALA A 682 -10.48 -12.24 -16.25
CA ALA A 682 -10.54 -11.43 -15.05
C ALA A 682 -10.15 -12.21 -13.79
N THR A 683 -9.48 -11.53 -12.86
CA THR A 683 -9.25 -12.00 -11.48
C THR A 683 -10.26 -11.43 -10.49
N CYS A 684 -11.20 -10.61 -10.97
CA CYS A 684 -12.10 -9.77 -10.19
C CYS A 684 -13.03 -10.45 -9.18
N THR A 685 -13.19 -11.76 -9.23
CA THR A 685 -14.09 -12.48 -8.33
C THR A 685 -13.49 -12.72 -6.96
N GLN A 686 -12.19 -13.01 -6.88
CA GLN A 686 -11.50 -13.28 -5.62
C GLN A 686 -9.99 -13.16 -5.83
N TYR A 687 -9.34 -12.28 -5.08
CA TYR A 687 -7.89 -12.12 -5.07
C TYR A 687 -7.42 -11.71 -3.66
N GLY A 688 -6.24 -12.17 -3.26
CA GLY A 688 -5.62 -11.87 -1.96
C GLY A 688 -4.46 -10.87 -2.03
N TYR A 689 -4.19 -10.32 -3.22
CA TYR A 689 -3.09 -9.42 -3.51
C TYR A 689 -3.43 -8.59 -4.76
N ASP A 690 -2.57 -7.64 -5.08
CA ASP A 690 -2.69 -6.80 -6.27
C ASP A 690 -2.28 -7.57 -7.53
N THR A 691 -3.26 -7.98 -8.34
CA THR A 691 -3.07 -8.88 -9.48
C THR A 691 -2.85 -8.13 -10.77
N LYS A 692 -1.90 -8.60 -11.59
CA LYS A 692 -1.65 -8.15 -12.96
C LYS A 692 -1.96 -9.24 -13.97
N LEU A 693 -2.49 -8.85 -15.12
CA LEU A 693 -2.71 -9.76 -16.25
C LEU A 693 -1.91 -9.32 -17.48
N ASN A 694 -1.24 -10.29 -18.11
CA ASN A 694 -0.66 -10.14 -19.44
C ASN A 694 -1.21 -11.22 -20.37
N ALA A 695 -1.57 -10.84 -21.60
CA ALA A 695 -2.01 -11.75 -22.63
C ALA A 695 -1.09 -11.73 -23.84
N TYR A 696 -0.78 -12.93 -24.32
CA TYR A 696 0.04 -13.18 -25.49
C TYR A 696 -0.66 -14.16 -26.43
N SER A 697 -0.20 -14.21 -27.67
CA SER A 697 -0.59 -15.23 -28.66
C SER A 697 0.64 -15.90 -29.27
N GLY A 698 0.44 -17.02 -29.97
CA GLY A 698 1.48 -17.73 -30.72
C GLY A 698 1.97 -18.99 -30.01
N SER A 699 3.26 -19.05 -29.66
CA SER A 699 3.88 -20.19 -28.97
C SER A 699 4.83 -19.71 -27.88
N CYS A 700 5.17 -20.55 -26.90
CA CYS A 700 6.06 -20.15 -25.80
C CYS A 700 7.46 -19.72 -26.23
N SER A 701 7.95 -20.19 -27.39
CA SER A 701 9.21 -19.74 -27.99
C SER A 701 9.08 -18.51 -28.89
N GLY A 702 7.87 -17.96 -29.05
CA GLY A 702 7.54 -16.88 -29.97
C GLY A 702 6.24 -16.20 -29.57
N LEU A 703 6.20 -15.67 -28.34
CA LEU A 703 5.04 -14.96 -27.81
C LEU A 703 4.88 -13.61 -28.51
N THR A 704 3.65 -13.28 -28.89
CA THR A 704 3.26 -11.99 -29.48
C THR A 704 2.31 -11.28 -28.52
N CYS A 705 2.65 -10.04 -28.13
CA CYS A 705 1.83 -9.27 -27.19
C CYS A 705 0.41 -9.00 -27.74
N ILE A 706 -0.59 -9.20 -26.88
CA ILE A 706 -1.99 -8.83 -27.15
C ILE A 706 -2.39 -7.61 -26.30
N THR A 707 -2.34 -7.74 -24.98
CA THR A 707 -2.70 -6.67 -24.03
C THR A 707 -2.27 -7.05 -22.61
N GLY A 708 -2.39 -6.12 -21.67
CA GLY A 708 -2.22 -6.37 -20.25
C GLY A 708 -2.64 -5.16 -19.41
N ILE A 709 -2.92 -5.41 -18.14
CA ILE A 709 -3.36 -4.39 -17.18
C ILE A 709 -2.93 -4.77 -15.76
N ASP A 710 -2.93 -3.77 -14.89
CA ASP A 710 -2.68 -3.86 -13.45
C ASP A 710 -4.01 -3.80 -12.69
N ASP A 711 -4.66 -2.64 -12.72
CA ASP A 711 -5.90 -2.43 -11.99
C ASP A 711 -7.13 -2.30 -12.89
N TYR A 712 -8.19 -3.00 -12.48
CA TYR A 712 -9.55 -2.82 -12.98
C TYR A 712 -10.54 -2.84 -11.80
N CYS A 713 -10.86 -3.99 -11.25
CA CYS A 713 -11.87 -4.13 -10.20
C CYS A 713 -11.27 -3.94 -8.80
N ASN A 714 -10.85 -2.72 -8.46
CA ASN A 714 -9.87 -2.37 -7.41
C ASN A 714 -8.47 -2.90 -7.79
N THR A 715 -7.82 -3.68 -6.92
CA THR A 715 -6.49 -4.28 -7.19
C THR A 715 -6.60 -5.62 -7.96
N GLY A 716 -7.75 -5.85 -8.59
CA GLY A 716 -8.00 -7.00 -9.45
C GLY A 716 -7.92 -6.60 -10.91
N SER A 717 -7.41 -7.47 -11.77
CA SER A 717 -7.18 -7.22 -13.18
C SER A 717 -8.30 -7.76 -14.08
N LEU A 718 -8.58 -7.05 -15.18
CA LEU A 718 -9.46 -7.53 -16.25
C LEU A 718 -8.94 -7.07 -17.62
N ILE A 719 -8.76 -8.03 -18.53
CA ILE A 719 -8.42 -7.78 -19.92
C ILE A 719 -9.49 -8.35 -20.86
N SER A 720 -9.66 -7.73 -22.02
CA SER A 720 -10.55 -8.23 -23.06
C SER A 720 -9.96 -8.01 -24.45
N PHE A 721 -10.20 -8.95 -25.36
CA PHE A 721 -9.72 -8.89 -26.74
C PHE A 721 -10.47 -9.87 -27.66
N PRO A 722 -10.53 -9.63 -28.98
CA PRO A 722 -11.02 -10.60 -29.95
C PRO A 722 -10.02 -11.74 -30.16
N THR A 723 -10.50 -12.97 -30.34
CA THR A 723 -9.63 -14.12 -30.64
C THR A 723 -9.68 -14.51 -32.11
N THR A 724 -8.55 -14.98 -32.64
CA THR A 724 -8.50 -15.60 -33.98
C THR A 724 -8.71 -17.10 -33.86
N ASN A 725 -9.56 -17.67 -34.72
CA ASN A 725 -9.85 -19.10 -34.71
C ASN A 725 -8.58 -19.94 -34.95
N GLY A 726 -8.29 -20.88 -34.03
CA GLY A 726 -7.14 -21.78 -34.10
C GLY A 726 -5.81 -21.20 -33.56
N VAL A 727 -5.77 -19.94 -33.12
CA VAL A 727 -4.57 -19.32 -32.53
C VAL A 727 -4.51 -19.62 -31.03
N ASN A 728 -3.34 -20.03 -30.53
CA ASN A 728 -3.14 -20.21 -29.09
C ASN A 728 -2.91 -18.88 -28.40
N TYR A 729 -3.53 -18.72 -27.24
CA TYR A 729 -3.37 -17.59 -26.34
C TYR A 729 -2.80 -18.06 -25.00
N PHE A 730 -1.98 -17.21 -24.41
CA PHE A 730 -1.33 -17.43 -23.12
C PHE A 730 -1.60 -16.25 -22.21
N ILE A 731 -2.07 -16.53 -20.99
CA ILE A 731 -2.37 -15.53 -19.97
C ILE A 731 -1.41 -15.75 -18.81
N LEU A 732 -0.67 -14.72 -18.43
CA LEU A 732 0.12 -14.70 -17.21
C LEU A 732 -0.65 -13.94 -16.14
N VAL A 733 -0.87 -14.59 -14.99
CA VAL A 733 -1.35 -13.94 -13.77
C VAL A 733 -0.18 -13.74 -12.83
N GLN A 734 0.19 -12.49 -12.57
CA GLN A 734 1.29 -12.11 -11.68
C GLN A 734 0.80 -11.04 -10.69
N GLY A 735 1.70 -10.41 -9.94
CA GLY A 735 1.35 -9.32 -9.02
C GLY A 735 2.17 -8.04 -9.16
N TRP A 736 1.60 -6.95 -8.68
CA TRP A 736 2.25 -5.65 -8.66
C TRP A 736 3.41 -5.61 -7.66
N GLY A 737 4.56 -5.08 -8.09
CA GLY A 737 5.71 -4.83 -7.20
C GLY A 737 6.25 -6.08 -6.48
N GLY A 738 6.15 -7.27 -7.09
CA GLY A 738 6.60 -8.53 -6.49
C GLY A 738 5.57 -9.23 -5.60
N GLN A 739 4.34 -8.70 -5.50
CA GLN A 739 3.29 -9.34 -4.70
C GLN A 739 2.89 -10.71 -5.27
N VAL A 740 2.56 -11.62 -4.37
CA VAL A 740 2.11 -12.98 -4.69
C VAL A 740 0.97 -13.40 -3.77
N GLY A 741 0.13 -14.33 -4.21
CA GLY A 741 -0.97 -14.83 -3.40
C GLY A 741 -1.99 -15.66 -4.18
N SER A 742 -3.11 -15.96 -3.53
CA SER A 742 -4.22 -16.69 -4.14
C SER A 742 -5.15 -15.80 -4.93
N TYR A 743 -5.71 -16.32 -6.02
CA TYR A 743 -6.70 -15.64 -6.85
C TYR A 743 -7.64 -16.64 -7.54
N THR A 744 -8.74 -16.14 -8.13
CA THR A 744 -9.60 -16.88 -9.05
C THR A 744 -9.58 -16.20 -10.41
N ILE A 745 -9.13 -16.91 -11.44
CA ILE A 745 -9.16 -16.45 -12.83
C ILE A 745 -10.42 -16.97 -13.52
N THR A 746 -11.08 -16.08 -14.26
CA THR A 746 -12.27 -16.40 -15.05
C THR A 746 -12.04 -16.12 -16.52
N ARG A 747 -12.70 -16.89 -17.40
CA ARG A 747 -12.76 -16.62 -18.84
C ARG A 747 -14.20 -16.62 -19.33
N THR A 748 -14.66 -15.48 -19.82
CA THR A 748 -15.97 -15.35 -20.48
C THR A 748 -15.76 -15.20 -21.99
N CYS A 749 -16.62 -15.81 -22.81
CA CYS A 749 -16.59 -15.58 -24.26
C CYS A 749 -17.98 -15.23 -24.80
N TYR A 750 -17.99 -14.35 -25.80
CA TYR A 750 -19.23 -13.88 -26.41
C TYR A 750 -19.02 -13.57 -27.90
N SER A 751 -20.12 -13.58 -28.66
CA SER A 751 -20.14 -13.26 -30.09
C SER A 751 -20.77 -11.89 -30.32
N GLY A 752 -20.23 -11.12 -31.26
CA GLY A 752 -20.71 -9.77 -31.57
C GLY A 752 -19.54 -8.79 -31.74
N PRO A 753 -19.85 -7.50 -31.96
CA PRO A 753 -18.84 -6.45 -32.00
C PRO A 753 -18.04 -6.41 -30.68
N PHE A 754 -16.73 -6.15 -30.77
CA PHE A 754 -15.83 -6.14 -29.63
C PHE A 754 -15.69 -4.72 -29.07
N TYR A 755 -16.29 -4.45 -27.92
CA TYR A 755 -16.10 -3.19 -27.21
C TYR A 755 -14.98 -3.33 -26.17
N CYS A 756 -14.05 -2.37 -26.18
CA CYS A 756 -13.02 -2.26 -25.15
C CYS A 756 -13.62 -2.11 -23.74
N ALA A 757 -12.91 -2.61 -22.73
CA ALA A 757 -13.27 -2.40 -21.33
C ALA A 757 -13.05 -0.92 -20.93
N ALA A 758 -13.91 -0.39 -20.05
CA ALA A 758 -13.82 0.97 -19.54
C ALA A 758 -14.44 1.09 -18.13
N GLN A 759 -13.86 1.92 -17.26
CA GLN A 759 -14.39 2.16 -15.90
C GLN A 759 -13.75 3.38 -15.21
N GLY A 760 -14.39 3.88 -14.14
CA GLY A 760 -13.75 4.76 -13.17
C GLY A 760 -13.24 3.99 -11.94
N ASN A 761 -12.02 4.28 -11.48
CA ASN A 761 -11.37 3.58 -10.35
C ASN A 761 -11.94 3.99 -8.99
N ASN A 762 -12.49 5.20 -8.90
CA ASN A 762 -13.14 5.71 -7.70
C ASN A 762 -14.51 6.30 -8.04
N HIS A 763 -15.56 5.63 -7.59
CA HIS A 763 -16.96 6.04 -7.73
C HIS A 763 -17.57 6.48 -6.38
N SER A 764 -16.79 6.43 -5.30
CA SER A 764 -17.29 6.60 -3.91
C SER A 764 -17.90 7.97 -3.63
N SER A 765 -17.61 8.95 -4.47
CA SER A 765 -18.01 10.34 -4.27
C SER A 765 -18.91 10.89 -5.37
N GLU A 766 -18.91 10.31 -6.57
CA GLU A 766 -19.65 10.77 -7.75
C GLU A 766 -20.04 9.59 -8.64
N TRP A 767 -21.21 9.68 -9.29
CA TRP A 767 -21.71 8.66 -10.22
C TRP A 767 -22.82 9.23 -11.12
N ILE A 768 -23.25 8.48 -12.13
CA ILE A 768 -24.39 8.80 -12.98
C ILE A 768 -25.66 8.45 -12.20
N GLN A 769 -26.27 9.41 -11.49
CA GLN A 769 -27.49 9.13 -10.72
C GLN A 769 -28.70 8.88 -11.61
N THR A 770 -28.84 9.67 -12.68
CA THR A 770 -29.96 9.52 -13.61
C THR A 770 -29.54 9.81 -15.03
N PHE A 771 -29.95 8.93 -15.94
CA PHE A 771 -29.85 9.13 -17.39
C PHE A 771 -31.25 9.12 -18.03
N ASN A 772 -31.53 10.10 -18.90
CA ASN A 772 -32.76 10.17 -19.67
C ASN A 772 -32.46 10.42 -21.16
N MET A 773 -33.12 9.65 -22.03
CA MET A 773 -33.05 9.82 -23.49
C MET A 773 -34.23 9.11 -24.18
N ALA A 774 -34.82 9.73 -25.20
CA ALA A 774 -35.85 9.10 -26.04
C ALA A 774 -37.04 8.47 -25.25
N GLY A 775 -37.41 9.07 -24.11
CA GLY A 775 -38.47 8.55 -23.24
C GLY A 775 -38.05 7.38 -22.32
N TYR A 776 -36.80 6.96 -22.38
CA TYR A 776 -36.18 6.02 -21.45
C TYR A 776 -35.51 6.77 -20.29
N THR A 777 -35.61 6.20 -19.08
CA THR A 777 -35.03 6.74 -17.84
C THR A 777 -34.36 5.63 -17.06
N LYS A 778 -33.09 5.81 -16.70
CA LYS A 778 -32.33 4.95 -15.79
C LYS A 778 -31.96 5.71 -14.51
N GLN A 779 -32.15 5.05 -13.37
CA GLN A 779 -31.66 5.48 -12.07
C GLN A 779 -30.56 4.50 -11.65
N SER A 780 -29.37 5.00 -11.33
CA SER A 780 -28.22 4.17 -10.96
C SER A 780 -27.65 4.54 -9.59
N GLY A 781 -26.97 3.57 -8.99
CA GLY A 781 -26.16 3.75 -7.78
C GLY A 781 -24.70 3.94 -8.14
N SER A 782 -23.88 4.23 -7.14
CA SER A 782 -22.44 4.43 -7.30
C SER A 782 -21.71 3.12 -7.62
N THR A 783 -21.21 2.98 -8.85
CA THR A 783 -20.35 1.86 -9.30
C THR A 783 -19.22 2.34 -10.21
N SER A 784 -18.17 1.52 -10.41
CA SER A 784 -17.08 1.83 -11.35
C SER A 784 -17.51 1.64 -12.81
N TYR A 785 -18.29 0.59 -13.05
CA TYR A 785 -18.88 0.23 -14.33
C TYR A 785 -20.20 -0.51 -14.12
N SER A 786 -21.22 -0.18 -14.93
CA SER A 786 -22.49 -0.88 -14.98
C SER A 786 -22.85 -1.32 -16.41
N ASP A 787 -23.28 -2.58 -16.57
CA ASP A 787 -23.76 -3.12 -17.85
C ASP A 787 -25.30 -3.22 -17.85
N PHE A 788 -25.95 -2.36 -18.64
CA PHE A 788 -27.39 -2.33 -18.87
C PHE A 788 -27.75 -2.74 -20.30
N THR A 789 -26.91 -3.52 -20.98
CA THR A 789 -27.14 -3.94 -22.37
C THR A 789 -28.30 -4.93 -22.53
N ASN A 790 -28.86 -5.43 -21.42
CA ASN A 790 -30.14 -6.16 -21.38
C ASN A 790 -31.37 -5.26 -21.53
N GLU A 791 -31.22 -3.94 -21.37
CA GLU A 791 -32.26 -2.93 -21.59
C GLU A 791 -32.06 -2.28 -22.98
N THR A 792 -33.15 -1.85 -23.65
CA THR A 792 -33.08 -1.35 -25.04
C THR A 792 -33.73 0.03 -25.19
N ILE A 793 -32.95 0.98 -25.71
CA ILE A 793 -33.41 2.34 -26.06
C ILE A 793 -33.69 2.38 -27.56
N THR A 794 -34.87 2.84 -27.98
CA THR A 794 -35.22 2.91 -29.41
C THR A 794 -35.07 4.33 -29.96
N VAL A 795 -34.32 4.48 -31.04
CA VAL A 795 -34.14 5.75 -31.76
C VAL A 795 -34.30 5.54 -33.27
N SER A 796 -34.42 6.61 -34.03
CA SER A 796 -34.54 6.60 -35.48
C SER A 796 -33.43 7.41 -36.15
N ARG A 797 -32.92 6.93 -37.29
CA ARG A 797 -31.97 7.66 -38.15
C ARG A 797 -32.44 9.07 -38.43
N GLY A 798 -31.59 10.07 -38.26
CA GLY A 798 -31.95 11.47 -38.47
C GLY A 798 -32.91 12.05 -37.42
N GLY A 799 -33.31 11.26 -36.42
CA GLY A 799 -34.09 11.72 -35.27
C GLY A 799 -33.25 12.55 -34.32
N ALA A 800 -33.87 13.57 -33.73
CA ALA A 800 -33.28 14.42 -32.70
C ALA A 800 -33.93 14.11 -31.35
N TYR A 801 -33.11 13.87 -30.33
CA TYR A 801 -33.55 13.49 -28.99
C TYR A 801 -32.91 14.38 -27.95
N THR A 802 -33.67 14.79 -26.93
CA THR A 802 -33.08 15.41 -25.75
C THR A 802 -32.50 14.33 -24.86
N LEU A 803 -31.23 14.49 -24.51
CA LEU A 803 -30.51 13.68 -23.54
C LEU A 803 -30.26 14.52 -22.28
N THR A 804 -30.46 13.92 -21.11
CA THR A 804 -30.19 14.55 -19.81
C THR A 804 -29.46 13.56 -18.90
N ILE A 805 -28.33 13.98 -18.33
CA ILE A 805 -27.55 13.22 -17.35
C ILE A 805 -27.49 14.03 -16.06
N THR A 806 -27.89 13.42 -14.95
CA THR A 806 -27.85 14.02 -13.61
C THR A 806 -26.80 13.32 -12.76
N PRO A 807 -25.81 14.05 -12.20
CA PRO A 807 -24.85 13.46 -11.28
C PRO A 807 -25.49 13.09 -9.93
N GLY A 808 -24.98 12.02 -9.33
CA GLY A 808 -25.14 11.73 -7.91
C GLY A 808 -23.86 12.03 -7.15
N PHE A 809 -23.97 12.49 -5.91
CA PHE A 809 -22.84 12.73 -5.03
C PHE A 809 -23.10 12.20 -3.63
N LEU A 810 -22.08 11.62 -2.99
CA LEU A 810 -22.20 11.10 -1.62
C LEU A 810 -22.00 12.22 -0.58
N GLN A 811 -21.05 13.16 -0.83
CA GLN A 811 -20.82 14.36 0.00
C GLN A 811 -20.25 15.53 -0.83
N GLY A 812 -21.02 16.61 -0.97
CA GLY A 812 -20.63 17.81 -1.73
C GLY A 812 -20.74 17.63 -3.25
N SER A 813 -21.02 18.71 -3.99
CA SER A 813 -21.12 18.65 -5.44
C SER A 813 -19.74 18.67 -6.10
N ARG A 814 -19.49 17.81 -7.08
CA ARG A 814 -18.24 17.79 -7.85
C ARG A 814 -18.44 18.25 -9.29
N SER A 815 -17.38 18.78 -9.86
CA SER A 815 -17.36 19.29 -11.23
C SER A 815 -17.11 18.14 -12.21
N GLU A 816 -18.19 17.61 -12.76
CA GLU A 816 -18.17 16.42 -13.60
C GLU A 816 -18.17 16.75 -15.08
N GLN A 817 -17.41 15.97 -15.86
CA GLN A 817 -17.48 15.96 -17.31
C GLN A 817 -18.05 14.64 -17.81
N TYR A 818 -18.83 14.72 -18.88
CA TYR A 818 -19.58 13.59 -19.42
C TYR A 818 -19.25 13.41 -20.90
N ARG A 819 -19.17 12.16 -21.33
CA ARG A 819 -19.23 11.80 -22.75
C ARG A 819 -20.20 10.65 -22.98
N VAL A 820 -20.86 10.71 -24.14
CA VAL A 820 -21.74 9.65 -24.61
C VAL A 820 -21.34 9.28 -26.02
N TRP A 821 -21.21 7.98 -26.26
CA TRP A 821 -20.94 7.41 -27.57
C TRP A 821 -22.05 6.46 -28.00
N ILE A 822 -22.35 6.42 -29.29
CA ILE A 822 -23.14 5.36 -29.92
C ILE A 822 -22.29 4.78 -31.04
N ASP A 823 -22.10 3.47 -31.06
CA ASP A 823 -21.50 2.75 -32.18
C ASP A 823 -22.51 2.74 -33.33
N THR A 824 -22.43 3.74 -34.20
CA THR A 824 -23.44 3.96 -35.23
C THR A 824 -23.19 3.09 -36.45
N ASN A 825 -21.95 2.66 -36.69
CA ASN A 825 -21.60 1.88 -37.87
C ASN A 825 -21.62 0.36 -37.61
N LYS A 826 -21.62 -0.07 -36.34
CA LYS A 826 -21.58 -1.44 -35.80
C LYS A 826 -20.26 -2.18 -36.01
N ASP A 827 -19.15 -1.49 -36.03
CA ASP A 827 -17.82 -2.10 -36.12
C ASP A 827 -17.25 -2.53 -34.76
N GLY A 828 -17.89 -2.11 -33.67
CA GLY A 828 -17.53 -2.49 -32.31
C GLY A 828 -16.64 -1.51 -31.58
N ASP A 829 -16.29 -0.37 -32.16
CA ASP A 829 -15.56 0.66 -31.45
C ASP A 829 -16.37 1.98 -31.29
N PHE A 830 -15.69 3.02 -30.80
CA PHE A 830 -16.25 4.36 -30.59
C PHE A 830 -15.29 5.43 -31.14
N ALA A 831 -14.43 5.06 -32.09
CA ALA A 831 -13.31 5.88 -32.56
C ALA A 831 -13.73 6.85 -33.66
N ASP A 832 -14.87 6.61 -34.30
CA ASP A 832 -15.36 7.45 -35.40
C ASP A 832 -15.83 8.82 -34.93
N ALA A 833 -15.63 9.82 -35.78
CA ALA A 833 -15.97 11.21 -35.48
C ALA A 833 -17.49 11.43 -35.24
N GLU A 834 -18.36 10.61 -35.84
CA GLU A 834 -19.82 10.70 -35.71
C GLU A 834 -20.37 9.93 -34.49
N GLU A 835 -19.52 9.20 -33.77
CA GLU A 835 -19.96 8.31 -32.68
C GLU A 835 -19.92 8.96 -31.32
N THR A 836 -19.14 10.02 -31.14
CA THR A 836 -19.25 10.89 -29.96
C THR A 836 -20.47 11.79 -30.10
N ILE A 837 -21.63 11.32 -29.63
CA ILE A 837 -22.91 12.01 -29.82
C ILE A 837 -23.18 13.12 -28.79
N PHE A 838 -22.49 13.10 -27.64
CA PHE A 838 -22.63 14.13 -26.62
C PHE A 838 -21.36 14.31 -25.81
N SER A 839 -21.06 15.56 -25.46
CA SER A 839 -20.07 15.94 -24.46
C SER A 839 -20.66 17.05 -23.60
N GLY A 840 -20.56 16.92 -22.27
CA GLY A 840 -21.16 17.86 -21.32
C GLY A 840 -20.26 18.15 -20.13
N GLY A 841 -20.49 19.28 -19.46
CA GLY A 841 -19.69 19.74 -18.33
C GLY A 841 -18.45 20.56 -18.76
N PRO A 842 -17.54 20.90 -17.82
CA PRO A 842 -17.60 20.62 -16.38
C PRO A 842 -18.87 21.19 -15.71
N SER A 843 -19.58 20.39 -14.92
CA SER A 843 -20.83 20.78 -14.25
C SER A 843 -21.03 20.06 -12.92
N THR A 844 -21.58 20.78 -11.94
CA THR A 844 -22.04 20.23 -10.65
C THR A 844 -23.54 19.87 -10.65
N ALA A 845 -24.24 20.19 -11.73
CA ALA A 845 -25.66 19.95 -11.91
C ALA A 845 -25.92 19.11 -13.18
N ALA A 846 -27.17 18.72 -13.39
CA ALA A 846 -27.58 17.97 -14.57
C ALA A 846 -27.16 18.68 -15.87
N VAL A 847 -26.60 17.92 -16.81
CA VAL A 847 -26.27 18.39 -18.16
C VAL A 847 -27.35 17.91 -19.12
N SER A 848 -27.69 18.73 -20.11
CA SER A 848 -28.68 18.37 -21.13
C SER A 848 -28.26 18.90 -22.50
N GLY A 849 -28.59 18.14 -23.54
CA GLY A 849 -28.35 18.54 -24.92
C GLY A 849 -29.27 17.81 -25.88
N THR A 850 -29.39 18.34 -27.10
CA THR A 850 -30.03 17.63 -28.21
C THR A 850 -28.98 16.84 -28.95
N ILE A 851 -29.19 15.53 -29.05
CA ILE A 851 -28.36 14.63 -29.86
C ILE A 851 -29.12 14.26 -31.14
N THR A 852 -28.39 14.00 -32.21
CA THR A 852 -28.95 13.57 -33.50
C THR A 852 -28.34 12.26 -33.92
N ILE A 853 -29.17 11.28 -34.29
CA ILE A 853 -28.68 10.03 -34.87
C ILE A 853 -28.35 10.29 -36.35
N PRO A 854 -27.14 10.01 -36.85
CA PRO A 854 -26.81 10.30 -38.24
C PRO A 854 -27.58 9.36 -39.18
N LEU A 855 -27.82 9.80 -40.41
CA LEU A 855 -28.50 8.99 -41.43
C LEU A 855 -27.67 7.78 -41.89
N SER A 856 -26.35 7.91 -41.79
CA SER A 856 -25.35 6.87 -42.08
C SER A 856 -25.42 5.71 -41.09
N ALA A 857 -25.99 5.91 -39.89
CA ALA A 857 -25.99 4.90 -38.83
C ALA A 857 -26.62 3.58 -39.29
N THR A 858 -25.99 2.43 -39.08
CA THR A 858 -26.52 1.10 -39.42
C THR A 858 -27.74 0.74 -38.55
N THR A 859 -28.85 0.27 -39.15
CA THR A 859 -30.07 -0.13 -38.43
C THR A 859 -29.89 -1.39 -37.60
N GLY A 860 -30.74 -1.56 -36.58
CA GLY A 860 -30.75 -2.69 -35.64
C GLY A 860 -30.09 -2.36 -34.30
N LEU A 861 -29.84 -3.38 -33.47
CA LEU A 861 -29.24 -3.22 -32.15
C LEU A 861 -27.75 -2.87 -32.24
N THR A 862 -27.29 -1.91 -31.45
CA THR A 862 -25.89 -1.50 -31.28
C THR A 862 -25.65 -1.05 -29.82
N ARG A 863 -24.42 -0.64 -29.48
CA ARG A 863 -24.06 -0.17 -28.13
C ARG A 863 -24.02 1.34 -27.99
N MET A 864 -24.41 1.82 -26.82
CA MET A 864 -24.15 3.16 -26.34
C MET A 864 -23.38 3.10 -25.03
N ARG A 865 -22.40 3.98 -24.88
CA ARG A 865 -21.59 4.12 -23.65
C ARG A 865 -21.76 5.52 -23.09
N ILE A 866 -22.00 5.63 -21.80
CA ILE A 866 -21.99 6.88 -21.04
C ILE A 866 -20.82 6.81 -20.07
N ALA A 867 -19.99 7.85 -20.02
CA ALA A 867 -18.92 7.96 -19.05
C ALA A 867 -18.97 9.31 -18.35
N VAL A 868 -18.73 9.31 -17.05
CA VAL A 868 -18.52 10.50 -16.22
C VAL A 868 -17.12 10.46 -15.63
N ARG A 869 -16.45 11.62 -15.57
CA ARG A 869 -15.12 11.76 -14.96
C ARG A 869 -14.98 13.12 -14.29
N PHE A 870 -14.41 13.10 -13.08
CA PHE A 870 -14.12 14.31 -12.33
C PHE A 870 -13.05 15.16 -13.03
N ASN A 871 -13.37 16.41 -13.31
CA ASN A 871 -12.45 17.44 -13.79
C ASN A 871 -11.66 17.14 -15.08
N ALA A 872 -12.03 16.12 -15.85
CA ALA A 872 -11.39 15.76 -17.11
C ALA A 872 -12.35 15.04 -18.06
N VAL A 873 -12.15 15.16 -19.36
CA VAL A 873 -12.99 14.48 -20.35
C VAL A 873 -12.80 12.96 -20.24
N PRO A 874 -13.88 12.16 -20.12
CA PRO A 874 -13.76 10.70 -20.11
C PRO A 874 -13.27 10.15 -21.47
N PRO A 875 -12.38 9.15 -21.48
CA PRO A 875 -12.07 8.34 -22.67
C PRO A 875 -13.16 7.27 -22.90
N SER A 876 -13.25 6.73 -24.13
CA SER A 876 -14.18 5.64 -24.46
C SER A 876 -13.68 4.27 -24.01
N CYS A 877 -12.39 4.12 -23.72
CA CYS A 877 -11.73 2.86 -23.31
C CYS A 877 -10.76 3.11 -22.14
N GLY A 878 -10.48 2.05 -21.38
CA GLY A 878 -9.51 2.05 -20.28
C GLY A 878 -10.07 2.51 -18.95
N SER A 879 -9.22 2.54 -17.93
CA SER A 879 -9.55 3.01 -16.59
C SER A 879 -9.10 4.46 -16.37
N TYR A 880 -9.78 5.16 -15.45
CA TYR A 880 -9.42 6.53 -15.04
C TYR A 880 -9.78 6.78 -13.57
N ASP A 881 -9.19 7.82 -12.98
CA ASP A 881 -9.15 8.01 -11.52
C ASP A 881 -10.53 8.04 -10.84
N PHE A 882 -11.41 8.93 -11.28
CA PHE A 882 -12.66 9.29 -10.60
C PHE A 882 -13.83 9.30 -11.60
N GLY A 883 -14.94 8.66 -11.25
CA GLY A 883 -16.16 8.61 -12.06
C GLY A 883 -16.71 7.20 -12.30
N GLU A 884 -17.54 7.05 -13.33
CA GLU A 884 -18.30 5.84 -13.65
C GLU A 884 -18.50 5.68 -15.16
N VAL A 885 -18.66 4.45 -15.63
CA VAL A 885 -19.07 4.11 -16.99
C VAL A 885 -20.34 3.25 -16.98
N GLU A 886 -21.28 3.52 -17.89
CA GLU A 886 -22.49 2.71 -18.10
C GLU A 886 -22.65 2.35 -19.58
N ASP A 887 -22.91 1.07 -19.88
CA ASP A 887 -23.19 0.58 -21.24
C ASP A 887 -24.68 0.21 -21.41
N TYR A 888 -25.26 0.55 -22.56
CA TYR A 888 -26.66 0.31 -22.91
C TYR A 888 -26.79 -0.26 -24.33
N SER A 889 -27.90 -0.95 -24.62
CA SER A 889 -28.25 -1.31 -26.00
C SER A 889 -29.17 -0.25 -26.63
N VAL A 890 -28.84 0.16 -27.86
CA VAL A 890 -29.64 1.09 -28.66
C VAL A 890 -30.14 0.39 -29.92
N LEU A 891 -31.45 0.39 -30.14
CA LEU A 891 -32.08 -0.08 -31.36
C LEU A 891 -32.29 1.11 -32.31
N ILE A 892 -31.44 1.21 -33.33
CA ILE A 892 -31.55 2.22 -34.38
C ILE A 892 -32.53 1.73 -35.45
N LYS A 893 -33.65 2.44 -35.60
CA LYS A 893 -34.68 2.22 -36.61
C LYS A 893 -34.59 3.24 -37.73
N CYS A 894 -35.37 3.02 -38.77
CA CYS A 894 -35.59 4.02 -39.79
C CYS A 894 -36.46 5.17 -39.29
N ASN A 895 -36.17 6.37 -39.79
CA ASN A 895 -37.09 7.49 -39.64
C ASN A 895 -38.09 7.43 -40.78
N MET A 896 -39.35 7.20 -40.43
CA MET A 896 -40.43 7.02 -41.38
C MET A 896 -41.16 8.33 -41.71
N VAL A 897 -40.57 9.48 -41.39
CA VAL A 897 -41.18 10.79 -41.58
C VAL A 897 -40.42 11.60 -42.63
N THR A 898 -41.12 11.95 -43.70
CA THR A 898 -40.65 12.88 -44.73
C THR A 898 -40.89 14.31 -44.26
N SER A 899 -39.83 15.13 -44.23
CA SER A 899 -39.84 16.52 -43.75
C SER A 899 -39.15 17.52 -44.69
N ALA A 900 -38.50 17.05 -45.76
CA ALA A 900 -37.74 17.89 -46.67
C ALA A 900 -38.38 18.02 -48.07
N LEU A 901 -38.06 19.11 -48.77
CA LEU A 901 -38.57 19.42 -50.13
C LEU A 901 -37.62 18.96 -51.25
N ASP A 902 -36.39 18.58 -50.90
CA ASP A 902 -35.37 18.08 -51.79
C ASP A 902 -35.29 16.53 -51.78
N ASP A 903 -34.39 15.99 -52.60
CA ASP A 903 -34.21 14.54 -52.87
C ASP A 903 -32.86 14.00 -52.35
N SER A 904 -32.10 14.84 -51.62
CA SER A 904 -30.80 14.49 -51.07
C SER A 904 -30.64 15.06 -49.66
N GLY A 905 -30.47 14.20 -48.66
CA GLY A 905 -30.30 14.61 -47.26
C GLY A 905 -31.36 14.03 -46.31
N ASN A 906 -31.32 14.48 -45.05
CA ASN A 906 -32.16 13.98 -43.96
C ASN A 906 -33.64 14.37 -44.14
N GLY A 907 -34.54 13.43 -43.87
CA GLY A 907 -35.99 13.65 -43.99
C GLY A 907 -36.50 13.78 -45.43
N THR A 908 -35.66 13.51 -46.43
CA THR A 908 -36.08 13.46 -47.83
C THR A 908 -36.88 12.21 -48.12
N LEU A 909 -37.83 12.30 -49.04
CA LEU A 909 -38.70 11.17 -49.37
C LEU A 909 -37.90 9.94 -49.83
N ARG A 910 -36.83 10.16 -50.60
CA ARG A 910 -35.95 9.07 -51.07
C ARG A 910 -35.21 8.40 -49.92
N ASN A 911 -34.62 9.17 -49.01
CA ASN A 911 -33.89 8.62 -47.88
C ASN A 911 -34.81 7.78 -46.98
N VAL A 912 -36.00 8.31 -46.66
CA VAL A 912 -37.01 7.61 -45.87
C VAL A 912 -37.49 6.35 -46.58
N SER A 913 -37.70 6.41 -47.90
CA SER A 913 -38.15 5.27 -48.70
C SER A 913 -37.13 4.15 -48.76
N ILE A 914 -35.83 4.45 -48.92
CA ILE A 914 -34.76 3.43 -48.93
C ILE A 914 -34.62 2.73 -47.57
N CYS A 915 -35.01 3.42 -46.49
CA CYS A 915 -34.88 2.90 -45.15
C CYS A 915 -36.06 1.97 -44.76
N ALA A 916 -37.25 2.21 -45.30
CA ALA A 916 -38.49 1.57 -44.87
C ALA A 916 -38.46 0.03 -44.95
N ASP A 917 -38.73 -0.65 -43.84
CA ASP A 917 -38.91 -2.10 -43.79
C ASP A 917 -40.35 -2.51 -44.21
N ASP A 918 -40.57 -3.81 -44.45
CA ASP A 918 -41.86 -4.34 -44.86
C ASP A 918 -42.98 -4.02 -43.85
N ASN A 919 -44.08 -3.45 -44.36
CA ASN A 919 -45.28 -3.03 -43.62
C ASN A 919 -45.14 -1.73 -42.79
N GLU A 920 -44.03 -1.00 -42.94
CA GLU A 920 -43.90 0.31 -42.33
C GLU A 920 -44.58 1.42 -43.17
N ASN A 921 -45.05 2.46 -42.49
CA ASN A 921 -45.76 3.59 -43.10
C ASN A 921 -44.86 4.82 -43.13
N ILE A 922 -44.67 5.38 -44.31
CA ILE A 922 -43.98 6.65 -44.54
C ILE A 922 -45.00 7.79 -44.39
N LEU A 923 -44.78 8.63 -43.39
CA LEU A 923 -45.61 9.78 -43.05
C LEU A 923 -44.98 11.07 -43.59
N PHE A 924 -45.79 12.12 -43.73
CA PHE A 924 -45.35 13.44 -44.17
C PHE A 924 -45.65 14.48 -43.10
N VAL A 925 -44.69 15.36 -42.77
CA VAL A 925 -44.95 16.42 -41.78
C VAL A 925 -45.96 17.44 -42.32
N PRO A 926 -46.80 18.05 -41.45
CA PRO A 926 -47.79 19.05 -41.86
C PRO A 926 -47.21 20.26 -42.61
N ALA A 927 -45.95 20.62 -42.34
CA ALA A 927 -45.26 21.75 -42.99
C ALA A 927 -45.09 21.56 -44.51
N LEU A 928 -45.18 20.32 -45.01
CA LEU A 928 -45.12 20.03 -46.45
C LEU A 928 -46.46 20.28 -47.16
N ASN A 929 -47.54 20.54 -46.43
CA ASN A 929 -48.84 20.79 -47.05
C ASN A 929 -48.78 22.00 -48.01
N ASN A 930 -49.38 21.85 -49.20
CA ASN A 930 -49.30 22.80 -50.32
C ASN A 930 -47.88 23.01 -50.91
N GLN A 931 -46.91 22.17 -50.57
CA GLN A 931 -45.55 22.23 -51.12
C GLN A 931 -45.33 21.22 -52.25
N THR A 932 -44.23 21.39 -52.98
CA THR A 932 -43.75 20.46 -54.01
C THR A 932 -42.39 19.87 -53.62
N ILE A 933 -42.32 18.54 -53.51
CA ILE A 933 -41.08 17.78 -53.34
C ILE A 933 -40.54 17.44 -54.75
N ASN A 934 -39.31 17.84 -55.04
CA ASN A 934 -38.70 17.62 -56.36
C ASN A 934 -37.70 16.47 -56.32
N ILE A 935 -37.96 15.41 -57.09
CA ILE A 935 -37.08 14.25 -57.21
C ILE A 935 -36.11 14.45 -58.37
N SER A 936 -34.82 14.56 -58.09
CA SER A 936 -33.80 15.01 -59.05
C SER A 936 -32.91 13.87 -59.58
N ALA A 937 -32.86 12.71 -58.91
CA ALA A 937 -31.91 11.63 -59.22
C ALA A 937 -32.57 10.24 -59.37
N GLY A 938 -32.96 9.86 -60.59
CA GLY A 938 -33.53 8.53 -60.89
C GLY A 938 -34.86 8.22 -60.18
N PRO A 939 -35.55 7.11 -60.53
CA PRO A 939 -36.78 6.71 -59.86
C PRO A 939 -36.51 6.30 -58.40
N ILE A 940 -37.52 6.48 -57.53
CA ILE A 940 -37.57 5.80 -56.24
C ILE A 940 -38.04 4.36 -56.52
N VAL A 941 -37.26 3.36 -56.13
CA VAL A 941 -37.58 1.94 -56.37
C VAL A 941 -38.11 1.31 -55.10
N VAL A 942 -39.32 0.75 -55.15
CA VAL A 942 -39.93 0.01 -54.04
C VAL A 942 -39.25 -1.33 -53.91
N ASP A 943 -38.59 -1.59 -52.79
CA ASP A 943 -37.90 -2.86 -52.51
C ASP A 943 -38.58 -3.68 -51.40
N GLY A 944 -39.73 -3.24 -50.89
CA GLY A 944 -40.53 -3.93 -49.87
C GLY A 944 -42.05 -3.78 -50.03
N ILE A 945 -42.75 -3.76 -48.90
CA ILE A 945 -44.18 -3.42 -48.77
C ILE A 945 -44.27 -2.03 -48.12
N TRP A 946 -44.48 -0.99 -48.93
CA TRP A 946 -44.45 0.41 -48.48
C TRP A 946 -45.84 1.06 -48.46
N LYS A 947 -46.02 2.06 -47.58
CA LYS A 947 -47.19 2.95 -47.63
C LYS A 947 -46.80 4.41 -47.49
N TRP A 948 -47.16 5.26 -48.46
CA TRP A 948 -47.04 6.72 -48.37
C TRP A 948 -48.38 7.29 -47.88
N MET A 949 -48.42 7.79 -46.64
CA MET A 949 -49.66 8.15 -45.94
C MET A 949 -49.57 9.54 -45.28
N PRO A 950 -49.81 10.63 -46.01
CA PRO A 950 -50.12 11.93 -45.41
C PRO A 950 -51.53 11.98 -44.82
N ASP A 951 -51.80 12.97 -43.97
CA ASP A 951 -53.12 13.20 -43.36
C ASP A 951 -54.21 13.53 -44.42
N PRO A 952 -55.48 13.13 -44.21
CA PRO A 952 -56.58 13.52 -45.10
C PRO A 952 -56.72 15.04 -45.26
N GLY A 953 -56.85 15.52 -46.50
CA GLY A 953 -56.93 16.96 -46.81
C GLY A 953 -55.57 17.61 -47.13
N THR A 954 -54.50 16.83 -47.13
CA THR A 954 -53.15 17.28 -47.52
C THR A 954 -53.03 17.43 -49.04
N ASN A 955 -52.38 18.51 -49.50
CA ASN A 955 -52.11 18.80 -50.90
C ASN A 955 -50.60 18.83 -51.18
N ILE A 956 -49.89 17.72 -50.95
CA ILE A 956 -48.46 17.60 -51.28
C ILE A 956 -48.31 17.15 -52.73
N THR A 957 -47.45 17.84 -53.48
CA THR A 957 -47.05 17.42 -54.83
C THR A 957 -45.67 16.79 -54.81
N ILE A 958 -45.51 15.61 -55.39
CA ILE A 958 -44.21 14.98 -55.63
C ILE A 958 -43.97 14.98 -57.14
N LYS A 959 -42.91 15.67 -57.56
CA LYS A 959 -42.64 15.94 -58.98
C LYS A 959 -41.28 15.39 -59.36
N ALA A 960 -41.26 14.57 -60.41
CA ALA A 960 -40.01 14.17 -61.04
C ALA A 960 -39.37 15.38 -61.77
N GLY A 961 -38.09 15.58 -61.53
CA GLY A 961 -37.27 16.59 -62.19
C GLY A 961 -37.04 16.29 -63.67
N PRO A 962 -36.51 17.26 -64.44
CA PRO A 962 -36.40 17.16 -65.90
C PRO A 962 -35.47 16.03 -66.38
N ALA A 963 -34.55 15.54 -65.53
CA ALA A 963 -33.63 14.44 -65.83
C ALA A 963 -34.15 13.05 -65.41
N VAL A 964 -35.28 12.99 -64.70
CA VAL A 964 -35.85 11.74 -64.19
C VAL A 964 -36.94 11.28 -65.14
N SER A 965 -36.91 10.03 -65.61
CA SER A 965 -37.95 9.51 -66.51
C SER A 965 -39.21 9.10 -65.76
N ARG A 966 -39.07 8.57 -64.53
CA ARG A 966 -40.16 8.06 -63.71
C ARG A 966 -39.97 8.39 -62.25
N LEU A 967 -41.04 8.73 -61.55
CA LEU A 967 -40.97 9.08 -60.13
C LEU A 967 -40.82 7.83 -59.26
N LEU A 968 -41.66 6.83 -59.47
CA LEU A 968 -41.73 5.62 -58.64
C LEU A 968 -41.70 4.36 -59.52
N SER A 969 -40.98 3.33 -59.08
CA SER A 969 -40.93 2.01 -59.73
C SER A 969 -41.23 0.91 -58.72
N ILE A 970 -42.19 0.04 -59.02
CA ILE A 970 -42.63 -1.07 -58.16
C ILE A 970 -42.33 -2.39 -58.87
N PRO A 971 -41.26 -3.11 -58.50
CA PRO A 971 -40.89 -4.39 -59.12
C PRO A 971 -41.89 -5.52 -58.82
N VAL A 972 -41.77 -6.62 -59.57
CA VAL A 972 -42.55 -7.85 -59.34
C VAL A 972 -42.31 -8.37 -57.91
N GLY A 973 -43.39 -8.71 -57.21
CA GLY A 973 -43.35 -9.23 -55.84
C GLY A 973 -43.30 -8.15 -54.74
N LYS A 974 -43.28 -6.86 -55.10
CA LYS A 974 -43.29 -5.73 -54.14
C LYS A 974 -44.64 -5.02 -54.15
N SER A 975 -44.93 -4.27 -53.07
CA SER A 975 -46.23 -3.61 -52.89
C SER A 975 -46.08 -2.16 -52.43
N ALA A 976 -46.92 -1.26 -52.98
CA ALA A 976 -46.98 0.13 -52.54
C ALA A 976 -48.42 0.62 -52.38
N GLU A 977 -48.72 1.31 -51.29
CA GLU A 977 -49.97 2.03 -51.06
C GLU A 977 -49.71 3.54 -51.00
N ILE A 978 -50.39 4.35 -51.81
CA ILE A 978 -50.20 5.81 -51.88
C ILE A 978 -51.53 6.49 -51.61
N GLN A 979 -51.54 7.44 -50.66
CA GLN A 979 -52.77 8.12 -50.22
C GLN A 979 -52.62 9.65 -50.30
N TYR A 980 -53.68 10.36 -50.72
CA TYR A 980 -53.78 11.84 -50.71
C TYR A 980 -52.58 12.62 -51.28
N LEU A 981 -51.87 12.06 -52.27
CA LEU A 981 -50.70 12.72 -52.88
C LEU A 981 -50.99 13.10 -54.33
N THR A 982 -50.36 14.19 -54.78
CA THR A 982 -50.27 14.52 -56.22
C THR A 982 -48.91 14.10 -56.76
N LEU A 983 -48.88 13.15 -57.69
CA LEU A 983 -47.66 12.65 -58.32
C LEU A 983 -47.57 13.16 -59.77
N ILE A 984 -46.44 13.73 -60.16
CA ILE A 984 -46.20 14.26 -61.50
C ILE A 984 -44.97 13.60 -62.11
N GLY A 985 -45.16 13.00 -63.29
CA GLY A 985 -44.11 12.35 -64.09
C GLY A 985 -43.04 13.30 -64.63
N GLY A 986 -41.96 12.71 -65.16
CA GLY A 986 -40.68 13.39 -65.42
C GLY A 986 -40.46 13.85 -66.88
N ASN A 987 -39.41 13.41 -67.56
CA ASN A 987 -39.12 13.83 -68.95
C ASN A 987 -40.21 13.39 -69.96
N THR A 988 -40.29 13.99 -71.16
CA THR A 988 -41.43 13.79 -72.08
C THR A 988 -41.49 12.43 -72.78
N SER A 989 -40.51 11.53 -72.62
CA SER A 989 -40.49 10.20 -73.23
C SER A 989 -39.43 9.28 -72.58
N PRO A 990 -39.79 8.23 -71.82
CA PRO A 990 -41.12 7.71 -71.48
C PRO A 990 -41.55 8.15 -70.06
N GLY A 991 -42.20 9.32 -69.97
CA GLY A 991 -42.43 10.10 -68.74
C GLY A 991 -43.57 9.73 -67.79
N SER A 992 -43.77 8.46 -67.44
CA SER A 992 -44.82 8.06 -66.49
C SER A 992 -44.47 8.46 -65.05
N ALA A 993 -45.43 8.87 -64.22
CA ALA A 993 -45.20 9.06 -62.79
C ALA A 993 -44.85 7.73 -62.10
N ILE A 994 -45.60 6.66 -62.38
CA ILE A 994 -45.39 5.35 -61.75
C ILE A 994 -45.13 4.27 -62.81
N ASP A 995 -44.12 3.42 -62.60
CA ASP A 995 -44.00 2.11 -63.23
C ASP A 995 -44.38 1.02 -62.22
N ASN A 996 -45.43 0.25 -62.48
CA ASN A 996 -45.90 -0.79 -61.58
C ASN A 996 -45.85 -2.16 -62.26
N ALA A 997 -44.94 -3.03 -61.78
CA ALA A 997 -44.90 -4.45 -62.08
C ALA A 997 -45.28 -5.34 -60.87
N GLY A 998 -45.53 -4.73 -59.70
CA GLY A 998 -45.91 -5.39 -58.45
C GLY A 998 -47.40 -5.19 -58.10
N ASN A 999 -47.69 -4.81 -56.86
CA ASN A 999 -49.04 -4.49 -56.38
C ASN A 999 -49.15 -3.03 -55.93
N LEU A 1000 -50.01 -2.25 -56.57
CA LEU A 1000 -50.20 -0.83 -56.29
C LEU A 1000 -51.61 -0.56 -55.76
N ILE A 1001 -51.72 0.15 -54.63
CA ILE A 1001 -52.98 0.69 -54.12
C ILE A 1001 -52.91 2.22 -54.18
N LEU A 1002 -53.84 2.85 -54.89
CA LEU A 1002 -54.01 4.31 -54.89
C LEU A 1002 -55.28 4.69 -54.13
N ARG A 1003 -55.16 5.62 -53.17
CA ARG A 1003 -56.28 6.19 -52.43
C ARG A 1003 -56.31 7.70 -52.56
N ASN A 1004 -57.43 8.25 -53.00
CA ASN A 1004 -57.70 9.69 -52.98
C ASN A 1004 -56.53 10.55 -53.55
N SER A 1005 -55.83 10.05 -54.56
CA SER A 1005 -54.57 10.63 -55.06
C SER A 1005 -54.73 11.20 -56.47
N ILE A 1006 -53.83 12.07 -56.89
CA ILE A 1006 -53.80 12.61 -58.25
C ILE A 1006 -52.51 12.16 -58.92
N VAL A 1007 -52.59 11.51 -60.08
CA VAL A 1007 -51.40 11.06 -60.82
C VAL A 1007 -51.43 11.68 -62.22
N LYS A 1008 -50.35 12.39 -62.58
CA LYS A 1008 -50.21 13.11 -63.85
C LYS A 1008 -48.93 12.69 -64.58
N PRO A 1009 -48.93 12.65 -65.92
CA PRO A 1009 -47.72 12.44 -66.70
C PRO A 1009 -46.88 13.73 -66.71
N ALA A 1010 -45.72 13.69 -67.37
CA ALA A 1010 -44.90 14.87 -67.63
C ALA A 1010 -45.72 16.03 -68.25
N ILE A 1011 -45.54 17.26 -67.76
CA ILE A 1011 -46.16 18.46 -68.33
C ILE A 1011 -45.75 18.53 -69.81
N SER A 1012 -46.73 18.54 -70.73
CA SER A 1012 -46.59 18.54 -72.20
C SER A 1012 -46.36 17.20 -72.93
N SER A 1013 -46.40 16.04 -72.25
CA SER A 1013 -46.26 14.74 -72.92
C SER A 1013 -47.59 14.03 -73.18
N ALA A 1014 -47.74 13.38 -74.34
CA ALA A 1014 -48.86 12.47 -74.65
C ALA A 1014 -48.70 11.09 -73.97
N THR A 1015 -47.95 11.00 -72.87
CA THR A 1015 -47.60 9.74 -72.22
C THR A 1015 -48.62 9.33 -71.15
N ILE A 1016 -48.61 8.04 -70.80
CA ILE A 1016 -49.53 7.44 -69.82
C ILE A 1016 -49.03 7.79 -68.41
N PRO A 1017 -49.89 8.26 -67.48
CA PRO A 1017 -49.47 8.65 -66.13
C PRO A 1017 -48.89 7.48 -65.32
N ILE A 1018 -49.33 6.26 -65.59
CA ILE A 1018 -48.90 5.02 -64.94
C ILE A 1018 -48.63 3.96 -66.01
N ARG A 1019 -47.46 3.34 -66.01
CA ARG A 1019 -47.21 2.11 -66.74
C ARG A 1019 -47.50 0.94 -65.82
N ASN A 1020 -48.55 0.17 -66.07
CA ASN A 1020 -48.96 -0.92 -65.20
C ASN A 1020 -48.86 -2.29 -65.90
N THR A 1021 -47.97 -3.16 -65.42
CA THR A 1021 -47.87 -4.58 -65.77
C THR A 1021 -48.18 -5.50 -64.58
N GLY A 1022 -48.46 -4.94 -63.40
CA GLY A 1022 -48.82 -5.66 -62.18
C GLY A 1022 -50.30 -5.49 -61.76
N VAL A 1023 -50.61 -5.78 -60.49
CA VAL A 1023 -51.94 -5.58 -59.89
C VAL A 1023 -52.07 -4.13 -59.42
N MET A 1024 -53.23 -3.52 -59.70
CA MET A 1024 -53.53 -2.15 -59.26
C MET A 1024 -54.96 -2.06 -58.72
N ASN A 1025 -55.11 -1.47 -57.53
CA ASN A 1025 -56.40 -1.18 -56.91
C ASN A 1025 -56.53 0.34 -56.67
N VAL A 1026 -57.67 0.91 -57.03
CA VAL A 1026 -57.96 2.34 -56.85
C VAL A 1026 -59.16 2.47 -55.92
N ILE A 1027 -59.02 3.26 -54.84
CA ILE A 1027 -60.04 3.37 -53.80
C ILE A 1027 -60.30 4.85 -53.48
N GLY A 1028 -61.57 5.27 -53.60
CA GLY A 1028 -61.97 6.67 -53.45
C GLY A 1028 -61.62 7.56 -54.67
N PRO A 1029 -61.93 8.88 -54.63
CA PRO A 1029 -61.69 9.81 -55.74
C PRO A 1029 -60.20 9.97 -56.07
N THR A 1030 -59.70 9.12 -56.96
CA THR A 1030 -58.33 9.19 -57.50
C THR A 1030 -58.39 9.70 -58.93
N ASN A 1031 -57.71 10.80 -59.23
CA ASN A 1031 -57.66 11.37 -60.58
C ASN A 1031 -56.33 11.00 -61.26
N ILE A 1032 -56.41 10.08 -62.21
CA ILE A 1032 -55.29 9.70 -63.07
C ILE A 1032 -55.50 10.48 -64.39
N ASN A 1033 -54.88 11.65 -64.53
CA ASN A 1033 -55.11 12.53 -65.70
C ASN A 1033 -54.31 12.05 -66.92
N ASN A 1034 -54.89 11.11 -67.64
CA ASN A 1034 -54.99 11.06 -69.09
C ASN A 1034 -55.96 9.91 -69.43
#